data_AF-A0A101AXC2-F1
#
_entry.id   AF-A0A101AXC2-F1
#
_cell.length_a   1.000
_cell.length_b   1.000
_cell.length_c   1.000
_cell.angle_alpha   90.00
_cell.angle_beta   90.00
_cell.angle_gamma   90.00
#
_symmetry.space_group_name_H-M   'P 1'
#
loop_
_entity.id
_entity.type
_entity.pdbx_description
1 polymer ?
#
loop_
_entity_poly.entity_id
_entity_poly.type
_entity_poly.pdbx_seq_one_letter_code
_entity_poly.pdbx_strand_id
1 'polypeptide(L)'
;MADDSTGAVVAPLLPGGGVLPFAPTPSASIAGRTLAESTYAPRTVPKRLHPDSPNIVIVLIDDAGPGLPSTFGGEVTTATLDRMRAEGVSYNRFHTTAMCSPTRASLLTGRNHHEIGNGQIAELANDWDGYAGKIPRSSATVAEVLKQYGYATSAFGKWHNTPAEETTATGPFENWPTGLGFEYFYGFLAGEASQYEPHLVRNTTVVSPPRTPEEGYHLSEDLADDAIGWLRRHKAFNADKPFFMYWASGCLHGPHHIMKEWADRYAGTFDDGWDAYRERVFERAKADGWLPPDCVLTERDETLASWDSIPEDEKPFQRRLMEVAAGYAEHVDVQVGRIADELDRLGFGDNTLFFYIWGDNGSSGEGQNGTIAELLAQNGIPTTVRQHIDALDELGGLDVLGSPLVDNQYHAAWAWAGSTPYKGMKLLASHLGGTRNPMVVRWPAKVPADPTPREVFLHCNDVVPTIYEVVGIEPPRVVYGEPQIPLAGRSFARTLTDRAAPGGKKTQYFEIMGSRAIYHDGWLASARGPRLPWVPGQPEGIATWTPDNDVWELYHLEEDWSQATDLAAQQPEKLVQMREMFAIEAARNAVLPVGGGLWVPVYHPELRIAPPYREWEFSGDMVRMPEFCAPALGNKDNVVTVDAEIPDRANGVLYALGAAAGGLTCYLDDGHLCYEYNLFILQRTKIRSAHRLAPGRATIVVTTRYAERRPAGPLDVTLAVGGDTVAAGRVPVSAPLLFTANDCLDIGTCLGSPVSLDYRDRAPFPFEGRIDRVHVAYT
;
A
#
# COMPACT_ATOMS: atom_id res chain seq x y z
N MET A 1 32.60 40.40 -0.73
CA MET A 1 32.35 39.02 -1.18
C MET A 1 30.85 38.84 -1.13
N ALA A 2 30.21 38.93 -2.30
CA ALA A 2 28.76 38.77 -2.41
C ALA A 2 28.44 37.29 -2.25
N ASP A 3 27.45 37.03 -1.42
CA ASP A 3 26.93 35.73 -1.03
C ASP A 3 26.27 35.06 -2.25
N ASP A 4 26.91 34.06 -2.82
CA ASP A 4 26.47 33.28 -3.99
C ASP A 4 25.52 32.13 -3.58
N SER A 5 25.04 32.10 -2.33
CA SER A 5 24.26 30.98 -1.80
C SER A 5 22.75 31.06 -2.07
N THR A 6 22.21 32.19 -2.54
CA THR A 6 20.75 32.34 -2.69
C THR A 6 20.15 31.62 -3.91
N GLY A 7 20.95 31.05 -4.82
CA GLY A 7 20.47 30.42 -6.06
C GLY A 7 20.74 28.92 -6.24
N ALA A 8 21.48 28.27 -5.34
CA ALA A 8 21.82 26.86 -5.49
C ALA A 8 20.75 25.94 -4.90
N VAL A 9 20.40 24.86 -5.62
CA VAL A 9 19.52 23.78 -5.13
C VAL A 9 20.19 22.93 -4.03
N VAL A 10 21.52 22.90 -4.03
CA VAL A 10 22.35 22.15 -3.08
C VAL A 10 22.81 23.09 -1.98
N ALA A 11 22.48 22.78 -0.73
CA ALA A 11 22.89 23.58 0.42
C ALA A 11 24.28 23.18 0.95
N PRO A 12 25.02 24.12 1.58
CA PRO A 12 26.25 23.78 2.29
C PRO A 12 26.01 22.76 3.40
N LEU A 13 26.98 21.87 3.65
CA LEU A 13 26.87 20.86 4.70
C LEU A 13 26.71 21.48 6.09
N LEU A 14 25.73 20.98 6.83
CA LEU A 14 25.45 21.29 8.22
C LEU A 14 26.42 20.50 9.13
N PRO A 15 27.02 21.14 10.14
CA PRO A 15 28.07 20.51 10.94
C PRO A 15 27.53 19.51 11.98
N GLY A 16 28.28 18.42 12.18
CA GLY A 16 28.10 17.50 13.31
C GLY A 16 26.99 16.44 13.15
N GLY A 17 26.47 16.26 11.93
CA GLY A 17 25.38 15.33 11.61
C GLY A 17 25.72 13.85 11.61
N GLY A 18 27.01 13.48 11.66
CA GLY A 18 27.44 12.08 11.52
C GLY A 18 27.01 11.15 12.67
N VAL A 19 26.60 11.68 13.83
CA VAL A 19 26.08 10.92 14.97
C VAL A 19 24.84 11.62 15.51
N LEU A 20 23.71 10.90 15.53
CA LEU A 20 22.43 11.40 16.01
C LEU A 20 21.93 10.55 17.20
N PRO A 21 21.18 11.13 18.17
CA PRO A 21 20.82 12.54 18.27
C PRO A 21 22.04 13.43 18.53
N PHE A 22 21.94 14.72 18.19
CA PHE A 22 22.99 15.67 18.51
C PHE A 22 23.27 15.70 20.02
N ALA A 23 24.54 15.86 20.39
CA ALA A 23 24.92 15.98 21.80
C ALA A 23 24.11 17.10 22.50
N PRO A 24 23.56 16.85 23.71
CA PRO A 24 22.84 17.85 24.46
C PRO A 24 23.68 19.11 24.65
N THR A 25 23.10 20.29 24.41
CA THR A 25 23.79 21.54 24.68
C THR A 25 24.00 21.67 26.19
N PRO A 26 25.25 21.83 26.69
CA PRO A 26 25.50 21.96 28.12
C PRO A 26 24.83 23.23 28.67
N SER A 27 24.62 23.27 29.99
CA SER A 27 24.17 24.50 30.64
C SER A 27 25.25 25.58 30.52
N ALA A 28 24.85 26.78 30.12
CA ALA A 28 25.72 27.96 30.21
C ALA A 28 25.73 28.56 31.63
N SER A 29 24.82 28.11 32.51
CA SER A 29 24.77 28.55 33.90
C SER A 29 25.85 27.88 34.74
N ILE A 30 26.43 28.64 35.67
CA ILE A 30 27.42 28.17 36.65
C ILE A 30 26.79 28.29 38.04
N ALA A 31 26.59 27.16 38.72
CA ALA A 31 26.02 27.15 40.07
C ALA A 31 27.11 27.28 41.14
N GLY A 32 27.00 28.31 41.99
CA GLY A 32 27.78 28.47 43.23
C GLY A 32 27.05 27.87 44.44
N ARG A 33 27.60 28.05 45.66
CA ARG A 33 26.94 27.56 46.89
C ARG A 33 25.65 28.32 47.19
N THR A 34 25.57 29.57 46.76
CA THR A 34 24.39 30.44 46.89
C THR A 34 23.98 31.03 45.54
N LEU A 35 22.77 31.57 45.43
CA LEU A 35 22.34 32.29 44.23
C LEU A 35 23.24 33.50 43.92
N ALA A 36 23.77 34.16 44.95
CA ALA A 36 24.70 35.27 44.79
C ALA A 36 26.07 34.86 44.21
N GLU A 37 26.45 33.59 44.41
CA GLU A 37 27.65 32.98 43.84
C GLU A 37 27.39 32.30 42.48
N SER A 38 26.14 32.27 42.03
CA SER A 38 25.73 31.60 40.79
C SER A 38 25.62 32.59 39.64
N THR A 39 26.02 32.17 38.45
CA THR A 39 25.74 32.89 37.20
C THR A 39 24.67 32.15 36.43
N TYR A 40 23.49 32.76 36.29
CA TYR A 40 22.45 32.22 35.43
C TYR A 40 22.64 32.72 34.00
N ALA A 41 22.71 31.79 33.07
CA ALA A 41 22.67 32.04 31.64
C ALA A 41 21.72 31.03 30.98
N PRO A 42 20.64 31.49 30.32
CA PRO A 42 19.72 30.62 29.60
C PRO A 42 20.45 29.78 28.56
N ARG A 43 20.10 28.50 28.46
CA ARG A 43 20.64 27.61 27.43
C ARG A 43 20.16 28.07 26.06
N THR A 44 21.09 28.36 25.16
CA THR A 44 20.78 28.61 23.75
C THR A 44 20.69 27.28 23.01
N VAL A 45 19.50 26.92 22.51
CA VAL A 45 19.35 25.76 21.62
C VAL A 45 19.84 26.16 20.22
N PRO A 46 20.89 25.51 19.67
CA PRO A 46 21.40 25.88 18.36
C PRO A 46 20.37 25.57 17.27
N LYS A 47 20.09 26.54 16.40
CA LYS A 47 19.39 26.27 15.13
C LYS A 47 20.30 25.40 14.27
N ARG A 48 19.82 24.22 13.88
CA ARG A 48 20.59 23.23 13.13
C ARG A 48 20.42 23.34 11.62
N LEU A 49 19.38 24.04 11.17
CA LEU A 49 19.02 24.20 9.76
C LEU A 49 19.42 25.57 9.24
N HIS A 50 19.60 25.66 7.92
CA HIS A 50 19.74 26.93 7.23
C HIS A 50 18.44 27.72 7.31
N PRO A 51 18.47 29.07 7.37
CA PRO A 51 17.26 29.89 7.45
C PRO A 51 16.26 29.66 6.31
N ASP A 52 16.73 29.22 5.13
CA ASP A 52 15.93 28.98 3.93
C ASP A 52 15.67 27.48 3.64
N SER A 53 15.93 26.59 4.61
CA SER A 53 15.60 25.16 4.46
C SER A 53 14.14 24.96 4.06
N PRO A 54 13.86 24.18 3.00
CA PRO A 54 12.50 24.06 2.47
C PRO A 54 11.61 23.20 3.35
N ASN A 55 10.29 23.39 3.24
CA ASN A 55 9.38 22.32 3.62
C ASN A 55 9.49 21.18 2.61
N ILE A 56 9.16 19.96 3.00
CA ILE A 56 9.23 18.78 2.14
C ILE A 56 7.86 18.10 2.16
N VAL A 57 7.32 17.85 0.97
CA VAL A 57 6.09 17.08 0.80
C VAL A 57 6.36 15.95 -0.19
N ILE A 58 6.03 14.73 0.19
CA ILE A 58 6.03 13.59 -0.71
C ILE A 58 4.60 13.07 -0.81
N VAL A 59 4.05 13.11 -2.02
CA VAL A 59 2.81 12.44 -2.40
C VAL A 59 3.15 11.14 -3.12
N LEU A 60 2.54 10.04 -2.67
CA LEU A 60 2.69 8.72 -3.27
C LEU A 60 1.32 8.11 -3.57
N ILE A 61 1.07 7.81 -4.84
CA ILE A 61 -0.10 7.05 -5.29
C ILE A 61 0.26 5.56 -5.29
N ASP A 62 -0.67 4.71 -4.87
CA ASP A 62 -0.59 3.25 -4.80
C ASP A 62 -0.93 2.64 -6.17
N ASP A 63 -0.26 1.59 -6.65
CA ASP A 63 -0.75 0.78 -7.81
C ASP A 63 -1.12 1.55 -9.09
N ALA A 64 -0.48 2.70 -9.35
CA ALA A 64 -0.86 3.60 -10.42
C ALA A 64 0.17 3.59 -11.56
N GLY A 65 -0.25 3.09 -12.73
CA GLY A 65 0.59 3.06 -13.93
C GLY A 65 0.65 4.39 -14.71
N PRO A 66 1.73 4.61 -15.49
CA PRO A 66 1.98 5.84 -16.24
C PRO A 66 0.99 6.14 -17.38
N GLY A 67 0.31 5.12 -17.91
CA GLY A 67 -0.64 5.24 -19.02
C GLY A 67 -2.07 5.59 -18.59
N LEU A 68 -2.32 5.79 -17.30
CA LEU A 68 -3.61 6.22 -16.77
C LEU A 68 -3.81 7.74 -16.83
N PRO A 69 -2.92 8.58 -16.25
CA PRO A 69 -3.15 10.01 -16.10
C PRO A 69 -3.07 10.77 -17.42
N SER A 70 -3.96 11.75 -17.60
CA SER A 70 -3.99 12.67 -18.74
C SER A 70 -2.68 13.43 -18.90
N THR A 71 -1.99 13.70 -17.79
CA THR A 71 -0.70 14.38 -17.74
C THR A 71 0.39 13.72 -18.57
N PHE A 72 0.30 12.41 -18.80
CA PHE A 72 1.32 11.64 -19.54
C PHE A 72 0.73 10.89 -20.75
N GLY A 73 -0.42 11.35 -21.26
CA GLY A 73 -1.08 10.82 -22.46
C GLY A 73 -2.30 9.94 -22.21
N GLY A 74 -2.60 9.60 -20.95
CA GLY A 74 -3.77 8.82 -20.55
C GLY A 74 -5.11 9.56 -20.69
N GLU A 75 -6.20 8.92 -20.26
CA GLU A 75 -7.56 9.49 -20.31
C GLU A 75 -8.15 9.79 -18.91
N VAL A 76 -7.46 9.40 -17.83
CA VAL A 76 -7.85 9.76 -16.46
C VAL A 76 -7.47 11.21 -16.17
N THR A 77 -8.42 12.07 -15.84
CA THR A 77 -8.15 13.47 -15.56
C THR A 77 -7.31 13.62 -14.29
N THR A 78 -6.18 14.31 -14.39
CA THR A 78 -5.26 14.58 -13.27
C THR A 78 -4.80 16.04 -13.26
N ALA A 79 -5.75 16.95 -13.01
CA ALA A 79 -5.55 18.38 -13.11
C ALA A 79 -4.50 18.93 -12.12
N THR A 80 -4.38 18.34 -10.93
CA THR A 80 -3.33 18.72 -9.99
C THR A 80 -1.97 18.29 -10.51
N LEU A 81 -1.83 17.06 -10.99
CA LEU A 81 -0.58 16.58 -11.58
C LEU A 81 -0.18 17.39 -12.82
N ASP A 82 -1.13 17.78 -13.67
CA ASP A 82 -0.93 18.70 -14.80
C ASP A 82 -0.35 20.04 -14.33
N ARG A 83 -0.95 20.64 -13.31
CA ARG A 83 -0.47 21.88 -12.70
C ARG A 83 0.96 21.72 -12.15
N MET A 84 1.22 20.64 -11.41
CA MET A 84 2.54 20.38 -10.83
C MET A 84 3.61 20.22 -11.91
N ARG A 85 3.28 19.53 -13.01
CA ARG A 85 4.20 19.38 -14.15
C ARG A 85 4.46 20.73 -14.83
N ALA A 86 3.44 21.56 -15.00
CA ALA A 86 3.56 22.89 -15.61
C ALA A 86 4.37 23.89 -14.76
N GLU A 87 4.38 23.70 -13.43
CA GLU A 87 5.07 24.58 -12.48
C GLU A 87 6.43 24.02 -11.99
N GLY A 88 6.82 22.82 -12.44
CA GLY A 88 7.98 22.09 -11.95
C GLY A 88 8.78 21.39 -13.04
N VAL A 89 9.40 20.28 -12.65
CA VAL A 89 10.16 19.40 -13.54
C VAL A 89 9.66 17.97 -13.39
N SER A 90 9.66 17.19 -14.47
CA SER A 90 9.19 15.80 -14.47
C SER A 90 10.28 14.80 -14.84
N TYR A 91 10.18 13.58 -14.34
CA TYR A 91 11.10 12.47 -14.60
C TYR A 91 10.33 11.29 -15.19
N ASN A 92 10.71 10.87 -16.39
CA ASN A 92 10.06 9.77 -17.14
C ASN A 92 10.85 8.44 -17.06
N ARG A 93 11.96 8.40 -16.31
CA ARG A 93 12.77 7.21 -16.01
C ARG A 93 13.01 7.05 -14.50
N PHE A 94 12.00 7.38 -13.69
CA PHE A 94 11.99 7.10 -12.25
C PHE A 94 11.43 5.70 -12.01
N HIS A 95 12.08 4.93 -11.13
CA HIS A 95 11.74 3.53 -10.89
C HIS A 95 11.43 3.23 -9.41
N THR A 96 10.51 2.32 -9.20
CA THR A 96 10.10 1.72 -7.93
C THR A 96 10.44 0.23 -7.95
N THR A 97 10.14 -0.51 -6.88
CA THR A 97 10.56 -1.93 -6.77
C THR A 97 9.64 -2.91 -7.47
N ALA A 98 8.49 -2.47 -7.99
CA ALA A 98 7.35 -3.28 -8.45
C ALA A 98 6.44 -3.87 -7.35
N MET A 99 6.57 -3.43 -6.11
CA MET A 99 5.67 -3.80 -5.01
C MET A 99 5.60 -2.68 -3.96
N CYS A 100 4.46 -2.55 -3.29
CA CYS A 100 4.15 -1.41 -2.43
C CYS A 100 5.01 -1.30 -1.16
N SER A 101 4.97 -2.26 -0.23
CA SER A 101 5.77 -2.17 1.01
C SER A 101 7.29 -2.10 0.77
N PRO A 102 7.87 -2.82 -0.22
CA PRO A 102 9.28 -2.68 -0.56
C PRO A 102 9.64 -1.28 -1.09
N THR A 103 8.81 -0.69 -1.97
CA THR A 103 9.01 0.70 -2.42
C THR A 103 8.93 1.69 -1.28
N ARG A 104 7.93 1.58 -0.40
CA ARG A 104 7.74 2.52 0.72
C ARG A 104 8.92 2.50 1.70
N ALA A 105 9.41 1.31 2.04
CA ALA A 105 10.61 1.16 2.88
C ALA A 105 11.86 1.73 2.19
N SER A 106 12.04 1.45 0.90
CA SER A 106 13.18 1.93 0.11
C SER A 106 13.17 3.45 -0.06
N LEU A 107 12.00 4.03 -0.34
CA LEU A 107 11.76 5.47 -0.48
C LEU A 107 12.06 6.23 0.81
N LEU A 108 11.61 5.71 1.95
CA LEU A 108 11.76 6.40 3.24
C LEU A 108 13.15 6.26 3.86
N THR A 109 13.95 5.27 3.43
CA THR A 109 15.28 5.00 4.00
C THR A 109 16.44 5.32 3.06
N GLY A 110 16.20 5.43 1.75
CA GLY A 110 17.25 5.63 0.75
C GLY A 110 18.16 4.41 0.53
N ARG A 111 17.69 3.21 0.89
CA ARG A 111 18.41 1.93 0.78
C ARG A 111 17.64 0.94 -0.09
N ASN A 112 18.30 -0.12 -0.57
CA ASN A 112 17.58 -1.14 -1.31
C ASN A 112 16.68 -1.94 -0.36
N HIS A 113 15.51 -2.35 -0.83
CA HIS A 113 14.48 -2.93 0.01
C HIS A 113 14.88 -4.27 0.65
N HIS A 114 15.70 -5.09 0.00
CA HIS A 114 16.25 -6.31 0.62
C HIS A 114 17.30 -6.01 1.71
N GLU A 115 18.14 -4.98 1.57
CA GLU A 115 19.15 -4.62 2.60
C GLU A 115 18.51 -4.26 3.94
N ILE A 116 17.21 -3.92 3.91
CA ILE A 116 16.43 -3.46 5.06
C ILE A 116 15.30 -4.44 5.41
N GLY A 117 15.34 -5.68 4.91
CA GLY A 117 14.40 -6.74 5.29
C GLY A 117 13.02 -6.66 4.62
N ASN A 118 12.83 -5.79 3.63
CA ASN A 118 11.56 -5.57 2.94
C ASN A 118 11.60 -6.10 1.49
N GLY A 119 12.09 -7.32 1.27
CA GLY A 119 12.03 -8.06 0.00
C GLY A 119 10.61 -8.47 -0.43
N GLN A 120 9.66 -8.44 0.50
CA GLN A 120 8.26 -8.85 0.33
C GLN A 120 7.37 -8.06 1.31
N ILE A 121 6.04 -8.13 1.12
CA ILE A 121 5.05 -7.61 2.08
C ILE A 121 5.19 -8.22 3.49
N ALA A 122 4.85 -7.43 4.51
CA ALA A 122 5.05 -7.80 5.91
C ALA A 122 4.21 -9.02 6.31
N GLU A 123 3.04 -9.18 5.69
CA GLU A 123 2.08 -10.26 5.86
C GLU A 123 2.64 -11.62 5.39
N LEU A 124 3.66 -11.60 4.53
CA LEU A 124 4.34 -12.77 3.96
C LEU A 124 5.82 -12.81 4.32
N ALA A 125 6.23 -12.07 5.36
CA ALA A 125 7.60 -12.02 5.82
C ALA A 125 8.10 -13.39 6.31
N ASN A 126 9.43 -13.56 6.28
CA ASN A 126 10.11 -14.79 6.67
C ASN A 126 11.56 -14.51 7.11
N ASP A 127 12.25 -15.56 7.57
CA ASP A 127 13.56 -15.45 8.22
C ASP A 127 14.76 -15.42 7.25
N TRP A 128 14.55 -15.26 5.94
CA TRP A 128 15.66 -14.90 5.05
C TRP A 128 16.08 -13.45 5.33
N ASP A 129 17.39 -13.17 5.35
CA ASP A 129 17.94 -11.86 5.76
C ASP A 129 17.23 -10.66 5.10
N GLY A 130 16.87 -10.77 3.81
CA GLY A 130 16.22 -9.71 3.05
C GLY A 130 14.70 -9.61 3.17
N TYR A 131 14.03 -10.47 3.96
CA TYR A 131 12.58 -10.69 3.89
C TYR A 131 11.87 -10.67 5.25
N ALA A 132 12.52 -10.12 6.28
CA ALA A 132 12.02 -10.07 7.66
C ALA A 132 10.75 -9.21 7.87
N GLY A 133 10.31 -8.43 6.88
CA GLY A 133 9.09 -7.61 6.97
C GLY A 133 9.21 -6.41 7.94
N LYS A 134 10.44 -6.06 8.35
CA LYS A 134 10.72 -5.08 9.39
C LYS A 134 11.91 -4.20 9.04
N ILE A 135 11.69 -2.88 9.03
CA ILE A 135 12.77 -1.90 8.81
C ILE A 135 13.72 -1.92 10.03
N PRO A 136 15.00 -2.29 9.87
CA PRO A 136 15.94 -2.38 10.99
C PRO A 136 16.38 -0.99 11.47
N ARG A 137 16.78 -0.88 12.74
CA ARG A 137 17.30 0.38 13.33
C ARG A 137 18.60 0.87 12.71
N SER A 138 19.32 0.00 11.99
CA SER A 138 20.46 0.34 11.14
C SER A 138 20.05 1.09 9.85
N SER A 139 18.76 1.34 9.64
CA SER A 139 18.19 2.04 8.49
C SER A 139 17.23 3.14 8.91
N ALA A 140 17.75 4.14 9.62
CA ALA A 140 16.98 5.31 10.00
C ALA A 140 16.27 5.93 8.79
N THR A 141 14.98 6.23 8.98
CA THR A 141 14.15 6.88 7.96
C THR A 141 14.56 8.35 7.80
N VAL A 142 14.21 8.93 6.66
CA VAL A 142 14.36 10.36 6.40
C VAL A 142 13.61 11.19 7.44
N ALA A 143 12.45 10.73 7.92
CA ALA A 143 11.70 11.39 8.99
C ALA A 143 12.50 11.44 10.29
N GLU A 144 13.09 10.33 10.72
CA GLU A 144 13.89 10.29 11.95
C GLU A 144 15.09 11.25 11.84
N VAL A 145 15.80 11.25 10.71
CA VAL A 145 16.94 12.14 10.52
C VAL A 145 16.50 13.61 10.48
N LEU A 146 15.47 13.97 9.70
CA LEU A 146 14.97 15.35 9.61
C LEU A 146 14.46 15.87 10.97
N LYS A 147 13.81 15.02 11.76
CA LYS A 147 13.38 15.35 13.13
C LYS A 147 14.55 15.79 14.01
N GLN A 148 15.71 15.13 13.92
CA GLN A 148 16.90 15.50 14.69
C GLN A 148 17.46 16.88 14.33
N TYR A 149 17.24 17.33 13.08
CA TYR A 149 17.61 18.69 12.65
C TYR A 149 16.54 19.74 12.97
N GLY A 150 15.37 19.32 13.45
CA GLY A 150 14.31 20.22 13.90
C GLY A 150 13.17 20.41 12.89
N TYR A 151 12.98 19.50 11.93
CA TYR A 151 11.73 19.44 11.17
C TYR A 151 10.57 18.96 12.06
N ALA A 152 9.35 19.40 11.74
CA ALA A 152 8.14 18.71 12.17
C ALA A 152 7.83 17.58 11.18
N THR A 153 7.59 16.35 11.64
CA THR A 153 7.40 15.20 10.75
C THR A 153 6.00 14.63 10.86
N SER A 154 5.34 14.41 9.72
CA SER A 154 3.97 13.90 9.65
C SER A 154 3.79 12.91 8.50
N ALA A 155 2.96 11.90 8.72
CA ALA A 155 2.56 10.92 7.71
C ALA A 155 1.04 10.76 7.67
N PHE A 156 0.49 10.58 6.48
CA PHE A 156 -0.94 10.42 6.24
C PHE A 156 -1.22 9.29 5.27
N GLY A 157 -2.21 8.46 5.57
CA GLY A 157 -2.70 7.38 4.71
C GLY A 157 -2.00 6.04 4.89
N LYS A 158 -1.70 5.35 3.80
CA LYS A 158 -1.18 3.97 3.80
C LYS A 158 0.25 3.90 4.31
N TRP A 159 0.48 3.14 5.39
CA TRP A 159 1.83 2.87 5.90
C TRP A 159 2.46 1.62 5.28
N HIS A 160 1.88 0.44 5.52
CA HIS A 160 2.29 -0.85 4.96
C HIS A 160 3.73 -1.31 5.28
N ASN A 161 4.37 -0.78 6.33
CA ASN A 161 5.70 -1.21 6.78
C ASN A 161 5.76 -1.62 8.27
N THR A 162 4.61 -1.77 8.91
CA THR A 162 4.53 -2.35 10.26
C THR A 162 4.43 -3.88 10.14
N PRO A 163 5.25 -4.66 10.87
CA PRO A 163 5.10 -6.11 10.93
C PRO A 163 3.66 -6.49 11.28
N ALA A 164 3.09 -7.49 10.59
CA ALA A 164 1.66 -7.78 10.65
C ALA A 164 1.20 -8.07 12.09
N GLU A 165 2.01 -8.77 12.88
CA GLU A 165 1.79 -9.12 14.28
C GLU A 165 1.90 -7.94 15.25
N GLU A 166 2.52 -6.82 14.82
CA GLU A 166 2.70 -5.60 15.61
C GLU A 166 1.62 -4.54 15.32
N THR A 167 0.61 -4.83 14.49
CA THR A 167 -0.44 -3.87 14.11
C THR A 167 -1.54 -3.66 15.16
N THR A 168 -1.37 -4.21 16.37
CA THR A 168 -2.37 -4.13 17.46
C THR A 168 -2.34 -2.80 18.21
N ALA A 169 -3.48 -2.43 18.82
CA ALA A 169 -3.59 -1.24 19.67
C ALA A 169 -2.80 -1.32 21.00
N THR A 170 -2.15 -2.45 21.30
CA THR A 170 -1.43 -2.67 22.56
C THR A 170 0.08 -2.52 22.45
N GLY A 171 0.59 -2.26 21.24
CA GLY A 171 2.02 -2.21 20.94
C GLY A 171 2.65 -3.61 20.77
N PRO A 172 3.97 -3.70 20.52
CA PRO A 172 4.94 -2.61 20.45
C PRO A 172 4.63 -1.55 19.38
N PHE A 173 4.95 -0.27 19.65
CA PHE A 173 4.74 0.86 18.71
C PHE A 173 6.04 1.28 18.01
N GLU A 174 7.11 0.55 18.24
CA GLU A 174 8.46 0.80 17.76
C GLU A 174 8.56 0.75 16.23
N ASN A 175 7.75 -0.09 15.58
CA ASN A 175 7.70 -0.26 14.13
C ASN A 175 6.46 0.40 13.49
N TRP A 176 5.75 1.22 14.27
CA TRP A 176 4.71 2.10 13.75
C TRP A 176 5.35 3.37 13.18
N PRO A 177 4.62 4.16 12.36
CA PRO A 177 5.13 5.45 11.88
C PRO A 177 5.73 6.33 12.98
N THR A 178 5.09 6.35 14.16
CA THR A 178 5.55 7.13 15.32
C THR A 178 6.84 6.63 15.95
N GLY A 179 7.12 5.33 15.83
CA GLY A 179 8.39 4.71 16.22
C GLY A 179 9.49 4.83 15.17
N LEU A 180 9.17 5.32 13.97
CA LEU A 180 10.05 5.43 12.81
C LEU A 180 10.23 6.88 12.34
N GLY A 181 10.14 7.83 13.28
CA GLY A 181 10.55 9.22 13.09
C GLY A 181 9.42 10.20 12.79
N PHE A 182 8.18 9.74 12.57
CA PHE A 182 7.04 10.63 12.38
C PHE A 182 6.47 11.09 13.73
N GLU A 183 6.39 12.40 13.98
CA GLU A 183 5.78 12.94 15.20
C GLU A 183 4.24 12.88 15.16
N TYR A 184 3.66 12.79 13.96
CA TYR A 184 2.23 12.66 13.73
C TYR A 184 1.93 11.60 12.67
N PHE A 185 0.93 10.76 12.91
CA PHE A 185 0.40 9.84 11.91
C PHE A 185 -1.13 9.81 11.93
N TYR A 186 -1.73 9.77 10.74
CA TYR A 186 -3.15 9.47 10.57
C TYR A 186 -3.39 8.65 9.30
N GLY A 187 -3.90 7.43 9.44
CA GLY A 187 -4.10 6.54 8.30
C GLY A 187 -4.31 5.09 8.73
N PHE A 188 -3.87 4.15 7.90
CA PHE A 188 -4.00 2.71 8.14
C PHE A 188 -2.67 2.00 7.99
N LEU A 189 -2.49 0.91 8.74
CA LEU A 189 -1.22 0.18 8.82
C LEU A 189 -1.09 -0.94 7.77
N ALA A 190 -2.21 -1.53 7.38
CA ALA A 190 -2.28 -2.65 6.44
C ALA A 190 -1.94 -2.28 4.99
N GLY A 191 -1.84 -3.31 4.14
CA GLY A 191 -1.58 -3.17 2.70
C GLY A 191 -2.71 -2.59 1.86
N GLU A 192 -3.94 -2.62 2.34
CA GLU A 192 -5.13 -2.11 1.64
C GLU A 192 -6.16 -1.64 2.67
N ALA A 193 -7.23 -0.97 2.23
CA ALA A 193 -8.34 -0.58 3.11
C ALA A 193 -9.61 -0.31 2.30
N SER A 194 -10.78 -0.55 2.90
CA SER A 194 -12.02 0.04 2.40
C SER A 194 -11.91 1.56 2.43
N GLN A 195 -12.23 2.24 1.33
CA GLN A 195 -12.24 3.71 1.29
C GLN A 195 -13.47 4.34 1.95
N TYR A 196 -14.42 3.50 2.39
CA TYR A 196 -15.66 3.92 3.06
C TYR A 196 -15.69 3.53 4.53
N GLU A 197 -15.11 2.38 4.87
CA GLU A 197 -15.19 1.79 6.22
C GLU A 197 -13.80 1.38 6.76
N PRO A 198 -12.75 2.23 6.65
CA PRO A 198 -11.39 1.83 7.00
C PRO A 198 -11.19 1.61 8.50
N HIS A 199 -10.29 0.69 8.85
CA HIS A 199 -9.64 0.65 10.16
C HIS A 199 -8.51 1.68 10.21
N LEU A 200 -8.70 2.74 11.00
CA LEU A 200 -7.77 3.86 11.08
C LEU A 200 -7.05 3.92 12.42
N VAL A 201 -5.84 4.44 12.40
CA VAL A 201 -5.08 4.80 13.58
C VAL A 201 -4.62 6.26 13.51
N ARG A 202 -4.64 6.91 14.67
CA ARG A 202 -4.08 8.24 14.89
C ARG A 202 -2.96 8.11 15.90
N ASN A 203 -1.74 8.35 15.44
CA ASN A 203 -0.52 8.04 16.19
C ASN A 203 -0.50 6.55 16.59
N THR A 204 -0.78 6.24 17.85
CA THR A 204 -0.83 4.88 18.41
C THR A 204 -2.23 4.49 18.91
N THR A 205 -3.26 5.23 18.51
CA THR A 205 -4.65 5.02 18.96
C THR A 205 -5.52 4.64 17.78
N VAL A 206 -6.24 3.52 17.88
CA VAL A 206 -7.28 3.15 16.91
C VAL A 206 -8.43 4.15 16.98
N VAL A 207 -8.88 4.62 15.83
CA VAL A 207 -9.96 5.60 15.69
C VAL A 207 -10.95 5.16 14.61
N SER A 208 -12.21 5.56 14.78
CA SER A 208 -13.23 5.36 13.74
C SER A 208 -13.20 6.51 12.72
N PRO A 209 -13.66 6.27 11.48
CA PRO A 209 -13.99 7.33 10.54
C PRO A 209 -14.89 8.40 11.19
N PRO A 210 -14.70 9.70 10.88
CA PRO A 210 -15.51 10.78 11.43
C PRO A 210 -16.96 10.83 10.90
N ARG A 211 -17.26 10.11 9.81
CA ARG A 211 -18.56 10.07 9.13
C ARG A 211 -18.80 8.66 8.57
N THR A 212 -20.06 8.30 8.33
CA THR A 212 -20.42 7.06 7.60
C THR A 212 -20.41 7.29 6.08
N PRO A 213 -20.42 6.23 5.26
CA PRO A 213 -20.55 6.36 3.80
C PRO A 213 -21.82 7.11 3.38
N GLU A 214 -22.94 6.90 4.08
CA GLU A 214 -24.22 7.58 3.85
C GLU A 214 -24.16 9.08 4.19
N GLU A 215 -23.26 9.48 5.08
CA GLU A 215 -22.94 10.88 5.40
C GLU A 215 -21.89 11.49 4.43
N GLY A 216 -21.57 10.78 3.35
CA GLY A 216 -20.62 11.20 2.33
C GLY A 216 -19.17 11.07 2.77
N TYR A 217 -18.83 10.06 3.58
CA TYR A 217 -17.45 9.75 3.92
C TYR A 217 -16.69 9.13 2.75
N HIS A 218 -15.45 9.58 2.55
CA HIS A 218 -14.48 8.90 1.73
C HIS A 218 -13.08 9.12 2.30
N LEU A 219 -12.26 8.07 2.36
CA LEU A 219 -10.96 8.09 3.04
C LEU A 219 -10.01 9.13 2.46
N SER A 220 -9.95 9.30 1.13
CA SER A 220 -9.07 10.30 0.52
C SER A 220 -9.40 11.75 0.94
N GLU A 221 -10.69 12.07 1.13
CA GLU A 221 -11.12 13.39 1.62
C GLU A 221 -10.71 13.59 3.08
N ASP A 222 -10.89 12.57 3.91
CA ASP A 222 -10.54 12.56 5.33
C ASP A 222 -9.03 12.71 5.55
N LEU A 223 -8.22 11.98 4.77
CA LEU A 223 -6.76 12.12 4.80
C LEU A 223 -6.31 13.52 4.39
N ALA A 224 -6.95 14.14 3.40
CA ALA A 224 -6.64 15.50 3.00
C ALA A 224 -7.11 16.54 4.04
N ASP A 225 -8.30 16.36 4.62
CA ASP A 225 -8.83 17.21 5.68
C ASP A 225 -7.93 17.22 6.92
N ASP A 226 -7.45 16.04 7.33
CA ASP A 226 -6.56 15.94 8.49
C ASP A 226 -5.17 16.54 8.20
N ALA A 227 -4.62 16.32 7.00
CA ALA A 227 -3.36 16.94 6.56
C ALA A 227 -3.46 18.47 6.50
N ILE A 228 -4.56 19.01 5.96
CA ILE A 228 -4.86 20.45 5.95
C ILE A 228 -5.01 20.99 7.37
N GLY A 229 -5.72 20.28 8.24
CA GLY A 229 -5.86 20.61 9.65
C GLY A 229 -4.52 20.61 10.40
N TRP A 230 -3.63 19.67 10.07
CA TRP A 230 -2.27 19.61 10.57
C TRP A 230 -1.43 20.80 10.10
N LEU A 231 -1.46 21.15 8.81
CA LEU A 231 -0.76 22.32 8.25
C LEU A 231 -1.19 23.63 8.92
N ARG A 232 -2.51 23.81 9.13
CA ARG A 232 -3.05 24.98 9.83
C ARG A 232 -2.54 25.10 11.26
N ARG A 233 -2.54 23.98 12.00
CA ARG A 233 -2.00 23.93 13.37
C ARG A 233 -0.49 24.18 13.39
N HIS A 234 0.25 23.60 12.44
CA HIS A 234 1.69 23.82 12.29
C HIS A 234 1.99 25.31 12.06
N LYS A 235 1.26 25.96 11.14
CA LYS A 235 1.38 27.42 10.93
C LYS A 235 1.08 28.22 12.20
N ALA A 236 0.06 27.85 12.96
CA ALA A 236 -0.33 28.57 14.17
C ALA A 236 0.68 28.45 15.32
N PHE A 237 1.24 27.25 15.53
CA PHE A 237 2.09 26.97 16.68
C PHE A 237 3.58 27.10 16.39
N ASN A 238 4.02 26.84 15.15
CA ASN A 238 5.42 26.75 14.77
C ASN A 238 5.67 27.27 13.34
N ALA A 239 5.17 28.46 13.01
CA ALA A 239 5.21 29.03 11.65
C ALA A 239 6.58 29.01 10.95
N ASP A 240 7.66 29.20 11.73
CA ASP A 240 9.03 29.28 11.23
C ASP A 240 9.76 27.92 11.23
N LYS A 241 9.13 26.86 11.74
CA LYS A 241 9.70 25.50 11.76
C LYS A 241 9.39 24.84 10.41
N PRO A 242 10.37 24.33 9.65
CA PRO A 242 10.05 23.58 8.43
C PRO A 242 9.42 22.23 8.77
N PHE A 243 8.68 21.66 7.82
CA PHE A 243 8.04 20.36 8.00
C PHE A 243 8.36 19.36 6.89
N PHE A 244 8.25 18.09 7.23
CA PHE A 244 8.20 16.96 6.32
C PHE A 244 6.83 16.30 6.42
N MET A 245 6.12 16.25 5.29
CA MET A 245 4.83 15.58 5.14
C MET A 245 4.97 14.44 4.14
N TYR A 246 4.65 13.23 4.56
CA TYR A 246 4.46 12.08 3.69
C TYR A 246 2.97 11.79 3.56
N TRP A 247 2.40 11.97 2.38
CA TRP A 247 0.99 11.72 2.11
C TRP A 247 0.86 10.59 1.08
N ALA A 248 0.42 9.42 1.51
CA ALA A 248 0.35 8.23 0.68
C ALA A 248 -1.08 7.69 0.63
N SER A 249 -1.72 7.78 -0.53
CA SER A 249 -3.10 7.31 -0.68
C SER A 249 -3.19 5.78 -0.69
N GLY A 250 -4.38 5.23 -0.45
CA GLY A 250 -4.71 3.84 -0.81
C GLY A 250 -5.22 3.70 -2.26
N CYS A 251 -5.19 4.78 -3.04
CA CYS A 251 -5.59 4.82 -4.45
C CYS A 251 -4.37 4.54 -5.31
N LEU A 252 -4.40 3.72 -6.35
CA LEU A 252 -5.47 2.92 -6.95
C LEU A 252 -5.44 1.44 -6.53
N HIS A 253 -5.03 1.12 -5.30
CA HIS A 253 -5.13 -0.26 -4.83
C HIS A 253 -6.60 -0.68 -4.77
N GLY A 254 -6.85 -1.99 -4.90
CA GLY A 254 -8.16 -2.54 -4.57
C GLY A 254 -8.45 -2.37 -3.06
N PRO A 255 -9.72 -2.27 -2.66
CA PRO A 255 -10.88 -2.15 -3.52
C PRO A 255 -11.00 -0.77 -4.19
N HIS A 256 -11.36 -0.75 -5.48
CA HIS A 256 -11.65 0.49 -6.19
C HIS A 256 -13.02 1.00 -5.74
N HIS A 257 -13.01 1.85 -4.73
CA HIS A 257 -14.19 2.51 -4.16
C HIS A 257 -14.21 3.98 -4.55
N ILE A 258 -15.32 4.42 -5.13
CA ILE A 258 -15.57 5.84 -5.38
C ILE A 258 -17.06 6.09 -5.56
N MET A 259 -17.53 7.27 -5.16
CA MET A 259 -18.92 7.68 -5.34
C MET A 259 -19.28 7.65 -6.83
N LYS A 260 -20.51 7.22 -7.12
CA LYS A 260 -21.00 6.93 -8.48
C LYS A 260 -20.77 8.09 -9.44
N GLU A 261 -20.97 9.32 -9.00
CA GLU A 261 -20.82 10.53 -9.80
C GLU A 261 -19.40 10.79 -10.31
N TRP A 262 -18.37 10.19 -9.70
CA TRP A 262 -17.00 10.24 -10.22
C TRP A 262 -16.75 9.17 -11.26
N ALA A 263 -17.21 7.94 -11.02
CA ALA A 263 -17.14 6.85 -11.99
C ALA A 263 -17.92 7.20 -13.27
N ASP A 264 -19.11 7.79 -13.13
CA ASP A 264 -20.00 8.16 -14.25
C ASP A 264 -19.41 9.24 -15.16
N ARG A 265 -18.39 10.01 -14.73
CA ARG A 265 -17.66 10.94 -15.62
C ARG A 265 -16.94 10.22 -16.75
N TYR A 266 -16.59 8.96 -16.52
CA TYR A 266 -15.84 8.13 -17.45
C TYR A 266 -16.75 7.23 -18.30
N ALA A 267 -18.07 7.32 -18.16
CA ALA A 267 -19.02 6.51 -18.91
C ALA A 267 -18.74 6.55 -20.43
N GLY A 268 -18.42 5.39 -21.00
CA GLY A 268 -18.13 5.23 -22.43
C GLY A 268 -16.72 5.61 -22.88
N THR A 269 -15.85 6.11 -21.97
CA THR A 269 -14.44 6.44 -22.28
C THR A 269 -13.64 5.20 -22.69
N PHE A 270 -14.00 4.05 -22.12
CA PHE A 270 -13.28 2.79 -22.24
C PHE A 270 -14.01 1.75 -23.13
N ASP A 271 -14.96 2.18 -23.95
CA ASP A 271 -15.87 1.30 -24.70
C ASP A 271 -15.18 0.39 -25.71
N ASP A 272 -14.04 0.83 -26.25
CA ASP A 272 -13.27 0.10 -27.24
C ASP A 272 -12.16 -0.79 -26.64
N GLY A 273 -12.07 -0.83 -25.31
CA GLY A 273 -11.25 -1.80 -24.59
C GLY A 273 -9.76 -1.46 -24.48
N TRP A 274 -9.04 -2.31 -23.75
CA TRP A 274 -7.66 -2.06 -23.34
C TRP A 274 -6.64 -2.09 -24.48
N ASP A 275 -6.85 -2.87 -25.55
CA ASP A 275 -5.94 -2.90 -26.70
C ASP A 275 -5.99 -1.55 -27.45
N ALA A 276 -7.18 -1.05 -27.77
CA ALA A 276 -7.36 0.24 -28.44
C ALA A 276 -6.94 1.43 -27.54
N TYR A 277 -7.26 1.37 -26.25
CA TYR A 277 -6.81 2.36 -25.27
C TYR A 277 -5.29 2.52 -25.28
N ARG A 278 -4.57 1.41 -25.26
CA ARG A 278 -3.10 1.40 -25.24
C ARG A 278 -2.50 2.08 -26.46
N GLU A 279 -3.05 1.86 -27.66
CA GLU A 279 -2.62 2.55 -28.89
C GLU A 279 -2.85 4.06 -28.79
N ARG A 280 -4.04 4.49 -28.33
CA ARG A 280 -4.35 5.91 -28.18
C ARG A 280 -3.42 6.60 -27.19
N VAL A 281 -3.24 6.01 -26.01
CA VAL A 281 -2.36 6.57 -24.97
C VAL A 281 -0.93 6.67 -25.44
N PHE A 282 -0.44 5.66 -26.15
CA PHE A 282 0.90 5.68 -26.72
C PHE A 282 1.11 6.84 -27.69
N GLU A 283 0.21 7.01 -28.65
CA GLU A 283 0.30 8.10 -29.62
C GLU A 283 0.17 9.49 -28.96
N ARG A 284 -0.72 9.63 -27.96
CA ARG A 284 -0.85 10.87 -27.19
C ARG A 284 0.40 11.18 -26.37
N ALA A 285 1.00 10.19 -25.72
CA ALA A 285 2.21 10.36 -24.93
C ALA A 285 3.43 10.70 -25.79
N LYS A 286 3.51 10.19 -27.03
CA LYS A 286 4.50 10.63 -28.02
C LYS A 286 4.27 12.05 -28.50
N ALA A 287 3.02 12.41 -28.78
CA ALA A 287 2.67 13.76 -29.21
C ALA A 287 2.95 14.82 -28.13
N ASP A 288 2.80 14.46 -26.85
CA ASP A 288 3.11 15.31 -25.70
C ASP A 288 4.62 15.43 -25.42
N GLY A 289 5.45 14.56 -26.00
CA GLY A 289 6.89 14.50 -25.74
C GLY A 289 7.25 13.86 -24.40
N TRP A 290 6.30 13.13 -23.78
CA TRP A 290 6.58 12.26 -22.64
C TRP A 290 7.40 11.04 -23.06
N LEU A 291 7.04 10.47 -24.22
CA LEU A 291 7.75 9.37 -24.86
C LEU A 291 8.65 9.87 -25.98
N PRO A 292 9.84 9.27 -26.18
CA PRO A 292 10.67 9.55 -27.35
C PRO A 292 9.93 9.25 -28.67
N PRO A 293 10.20 9.99 -29.76
CA PRO A 293 9.55 9.78 -31.06
C PRO A 293 9.76 8.38 -31.66
N ASP A 294 10.88 7.75 -31.36
CA ASP A 294 11.29 6.41 -31.79
C ASP A 294 10.90 5.30 -30.79
N CYS A 295 10.26 5.64 -29.68
CA CYS A 295 9.71 4.66 -28.75
C CYS A 295 8.77 3.70 -29.51
N VAL A 296 8.82 2.42 -29.14
CA VAL A 296 8.02 1.34 -29.70
C VAL A 296 6.98 0.91 -28.66
N LEU A 297 5.75 0.64 -29.10
CA LEU A 297 4.73 0.09 -28.24
C LEU A 297 4.98 -1.41 -28.06
N THR A 298 5.14 -1.89 -26.82
CA THR A 298 5.40 -3.32 -26.60
C THR A 298 4.14 -4.15 -26.82
N GLU A 299 4.34 -5.36 -27.31
CA GLU A 299 3.28 -6.34 -27.56
C GLU A 299 2.62 -6.85 -26.26
N ARG A 300 1.39 -7.34 -26.39
CA ARG A 300 0.66 -8.04 -25.32
C ARG A 300 1.23 -9.44 -25.15
N ASP A 301 1.35 -9.91 -23.91
CA ASP A 301 1.67 -11.31 -23.66
C ASP A 301 0.53 -12.21 -24.15
N GLU A 302 0.86 -13.31 -24.84
CA GLU A 302 -0.14 -14.21 -25.43
C GLU A 302 -1.08 -14.84 -24.39
N THR A 303 -0.65 -14.93 -23.13
CA THR A 303 -1.47 -15.48 -22.03
C THR A 303 -2.42 -14.46 -21.40
N LEU A 304 -2.28 -13.17 -21.73
CA LEU A 304 -3.18 -12.12 -21.28
C LEU A 304 -4.33 -11.94 -22.28
N ALA A 305 -5.58 -11.94 -21.83
CA ALA A 305 -6.74 -11.85 -22.72
C ALA A 305 -6.75 -10.56 -23.58
N SER A 306 -7.15 -10.68 -24.84
CA SER A 306 -7.47 -9.52 -25.70
C SER A 306 -8.88 -9.02 -25.45
N TRP A 307 -9.17 -7.76 -25.76
CA TRP A 307 -10.51 -7.20 -25.63
C TRP A 307 -11.52 -7.95 -26.51
N ASP A 308 -11.12 -8.30 -27.73
CA ASP A 308 -11.95 -9.06 -28.67
C ASP A 308 -12.25 -10.50 -28.19
N SER A 309 -11.44 -11.04 -27.28
CA SER A 309 -11.68 -12.37 -26.69
C SER A 309 -12.71 -12.37 -25.57
N ILE A 310 -13.08 -11.19 -25.05
CA ILE A 310 -14.06 -11.06 -23.97
C ILE A 310 -15.48 -11.24 -24.53
N PRO A 311 -16.30 -12.12 -23.92
CA PRO A 311 -17.72 -12.25 -24.29
C PRO A 311 -18.47 -10.91 -24.22
N GLU A 312 -19.34 -10.64 -25.21
CA GLU A 312 -20.06 -9.37 -25.32
C GLU A 312 -20.90 -9.03 -24.08
N ASP A 313 -21.45 -10.04 -23.41
CA ASP A 313 -22.24 -9.89 -22.19
C ASP A 313 -21.40 -9.71 -20.92
N GLU A 314 -20.08 -9.90 -21.00
CA GLU A 314 -19.12 -9.61 -19.92
C GLU A 314 -18.42 -8.24 -20.10
N LYS A 315 -18.38 -7.70 -21.32
CA LYS A 315 -17.77 -6.37 -21.60
C LYS A 315 -18.35 -5.22 -20.77
N PRO A 316 -19.67 -5.13 -20.46
CA PRO A 316 -20.19 -4.09 -19.56
C PRO A 316 -19.55 -4.10 -18.17
N PHE A 317 -19.33 -5.28 -17.61
CA PHE A 317 -18.65 -5.44 -16.31
C PHE A 317 -17.20 -4.95 -16.38
N GLN A 318 -16.46 -5.34 -17.42
CA GLN A 318 -15.06 -4.94 -17.58
C GLN A 318 -14.87 -3.43 -17.79
N ARG A 319 -15.79 -2.77 -18.50
CA ARG A 319 -15.77 -1.30 -18.68
C ARG A 319 -16.06 -0.60 -17.36
N ARG A 320 -17.10 -1.02 -16.65
CA ARG A 320 -17.50 -0.37 -15.41
C ARG A 320 -16.41 -0.44 -14.34
N LEU A 321 -15.71 -1.57 -14.23
CA LEU A 321 -14.56 -1.68 -13.32
C LEU A 321 -13.47 -0.63 -13.60
N MET A 322 -13.20 -0.33 -14.87
CA MET A 322 -12.21 0.67 -15.28
C MET A 322 -12.72 2.11 -15.05
N GLU A 323 -13.99 2.38 -15.34
CA GLU A 323 -14.63 3.68 -15.05
C GLU A 323 -14.57 4.03 -13.55
N VAL A 324 -14.83 3.04 -12.69
CA VAL A 324 -14.72 3.19 -11.23
C VAL A 324 -13.28 3.52 -10.82
N ALA A 325 -12.29 2.81 -11.36
CA ALA A 325 -10.88 3.09 -11.07
C ALA A 325 -10.44 4.48 -11.57
N ALA A 326 -10.89 4.90 -12.75
CA ALA A 326 -10.61 6.22 -13.29
C ALA A 326 -11.22 7.34 -12.43
N GLY A 327 -12.48 7.17 -12.01
CA GLY A 327 -13.13 8.10 -11.07
C GLY A 327 -12.40 8.21 -9.73
N TYR A 328 -11.93 7.08 -9.20
CA TYR A 328 -11.16 7.04 -7.96
C TYR A 328 -9.83 7.81 -8.08
N ALA A 329 -9.11 7.60 -9.19
CA ALA A 329 -7.85 8.28 -9.48
C ALA A 329 -8.00 9.81 -9.54
N GLU A 330 -8.99 10.29 -10.31
CA GLU A 330 -9.27 11.73 -10.43
C GLU A 330 -9.65 12.33 -9.08
N HIS A 331 -10.49 11.63 -8.28
CA HIS A 331 -10.89 12.12 -6.97
C HIS A 331 -9.70 12.29 -6.03
N VAL A 332 -8.73 11.35 -6.04
CA VAL A 332 -7.50 11.47 -5.24
C VAL A 332 -6.59 12.59 -5.73
N ASP A 333 -6.42 12.78 -7.04
CA ASP A 333 -5.67 13.92 -7.59
C ASP A 333 -6.29 15.26 -7.15
N VAL A 334 -7.61 15.36 -7.07
CA VAL A 334 -8.31 16.53 -6.51
C VAL A 334 -7.97 16.73 -5.04
N GLN A 335 -7.86 15.67 -4.24
CA GLN A 335 -7.47 15.77 -2.82
C GLN A 335 -6.03 16.25 -2.64
N VAL A 336 -5.11 15.79 -3.48
CA VAL A 336 -3.73 16.30 -3.53
C VAL A 336 -3.73 17.79 -3.87
N GLY A 337 -4.61 18.22 -4.78
CA GLY A 337 -4.81 19.62 -5.15
C GLY A 337 -5.21 20.49 -3.95
N ARG A 338 -6.13 20.01 -3.10
CA ARG A 338 -6.54 20.71 -1.88
C ARG A 338 -5.40 20.92 -0.90
N ILE A 339 -4.49 19.95 -0.76
CA ILE A 339 -3.30 20.07 0.08
C ILE A 339 -2.35 21.13 -0.51
N ALA A 340 -2.08 21.06 -1.81
CA ALA A 340 -1.25 22.05 -2.51
C ALA A 340 -1.81 23.47 -2.39
N ASP A 341 -3.12 23.64 -2.58
CA ASP A 341 -3.78 24.94 -2.46
C ASP A 341 -3.70 25.50 -1.04
N GLU A 342 -3.79 24.63 -0.02
CA GLU A 342 -3.62 25.04 1.37
C GLU A 342 -2.16 25.45 1.67
N LEU A 343 -1.16 24.77 1.09
CA LEU A 343 0.25 25.18 1.18
C LEU A 343 0.43 26.59 0.62
N ASP A 344 -0.12 26.87 -0.55
CA ASP A 344 -0.06 28.20 -1.18
C ASP A 344 -0.80 29.24 -0.30
N ARG A 345 -2.00 28.92 0.19
CA ARG A 345 -2.81 29.79 1.06
C ARG A 345 -2.12 30.14 2.39
N LEU A 346 -1.36 29.20 2.96
CA LEU A 346 -0.60 29.41 4.19
C LEU A 346 0.77 30.09 3.97
N GLY A 347 1.14 30.36 2.71
CA GLY A 347 2.40 30.96 2.31
C GLY A 347 3.60 30.01 2.43
N PHE A 348 3.36 28.70 2.34
CA PHE A 348 4.41 27.67 2.30
C PHE A 348 4.77 27.25 0.87
N GLY A 349 3.89 27.50 -0.11
CA GLY A 349 4.02 27.05 -1.50
C GLY A 349 5.38 27.26 -2.14
N ASP A 350 5.88 28.50 -2.14
CA ASP A 350 7.12 28.87 -2.82
C ASP A 350 8.35 28.10 -2.32
N ASN A 351 8.46 27.90 -1.00
CA ASN A 351 9.60 27.20 -0.37
C ASN A 351 9.22 25.80 0.13
N THR A 352 8.49 25.05 -0.69
CA THR A 352 8.22 23.63 -0.47
C THR A 352 8.80 22.82 -1.63
N LEU A 353 9.65 21.84 -1.30
CA LEU A 353 10.08 20.79 -2.22
C LEU A 353 8.99 19.70 -2.25
N PHE A 354 8.17 19.74 -3.29
CA PHE A 354 7.01 18.87 -3.45
C PHE A 354 7.31 17.78 -4.47
N PHE A 355 7.34 16.53 -4.03
CA PHE A 355 7.41 15.34 -4.89
C PHE A 355 6.00 14.78 -5.09
N TYR A 356 5.58 14.61 -6.34
CA TYR A 356 4.38 13.87 -6.70
C TYR A 356 4.81 12.62 -7.49
N ILE A 357 4.75 11.47 -6.83
CA ILE A 357 5.10 10.16 -7.40
C ILE A 357 3.81 9.42 -7.77
N TRP A 358 3.65 9.15 -9.07
CA TRP A 358 2.47 8.46 -9.60
C TRP A 358 2.74 6.94 -9.65
N GLY A 359 2.44 6.28 -8.53
CA GLY A 359 2.60 4.84 -8.34
C GLY A 359 3.83 4.47 -7.51
N ASP A 360 3.64 3.66 -6.48
CA ASP A 360 4.70 2.98 -5.73
C ASP A 360 5.16 1.68 -6.42
N ASN A 361 4.55 1.37 -7.55
CA ASN A 361 4.74 0.26 -8.47
C ASN A 361 3.88 0.54 -9.72
N GLY A 362 3.95 -0.34 -10.72
CA GLY A 362 3.03 -0.28 -11.87
C GLY A 362 1.58 -0.60 -11.52
N SER A 363 0.67 -0.50 -12.50
CA SER A 363 -0.74 -0.84 -12.32
C SER A 363 -0.93 -2.26 -11.76
N SER A 364 -1.93 -2.47 -10.89
CA SER A 364 -2.15 -3.80 -10.29
C SER A 364 -2.92 -4.76 -11.19
N GLY A 365 -2.32 -5.92 -11.48
CA GLY A 365 -2.98 -7.01 -12.20
C GLY A 365 -3.77 -7.98 -11.32
N GLU A 366 -3.93 -7.69 -10.03
CA GLU A 366 -4.46 -8.65 -9.04
C GLU A 366 -5.94 -8.97 -9.23
N GLY A 367 -6.67 -8.12 -9.96
CA GLY A 367 -8.05 -8.38 -10.34
C GLY A 367 -8.19 -9.50 -11.38
N GLN A 368 -7.09 -9.97 -11.98
CA GLN A 368 -7.04 -11.07 -12.97
C GLN A 368 -8.05 -10.88 -14.11
N ASN A 369 -9.21 -11.53 -14.02
CA ASN A 369 -10.29 -11.43 -15.00
C ASN A 369 -11.32 -10.32 -14.67
N GLY A 370 -10.99 -9.42 -13.74
CA GLY A 370 -11.94 -8.51 -13.11
C GLY A 370 -12.73 -9.22 -12.01
N THR A 371 -12.89 -8.56 -10.85
CA THR A 371 -13.47 -9.18 -9.65
C THR A 371 -14.33 -8.20 -8.86
N ILE A 372 -15.29 -8.73 -8.10
CA ILE A 372 -16.08 -7.99 -7.10
C ILE A 372 -15.48 -8.10 -5.68
N ALA A 373 -14.43 -8.91 -5.51
CA ALA A 373 -13.69 -9.09 -4.27
C ALA A 373 -12.24 -9.53 -4.59
N GLU A 374 -11.27 -8.64 -4.41
CA GLU A 374 -9.84 -8.90 -4.72
C GLU A 374 -9.26 -10.11 -3.97
N LEU A 375 -9.70 -10.33 -2.73
CA LEU A 375 -9.18 -11.42 -1.89
C LEU A 375 -9.53 -12.82 -2.39
N LEU A 376 -10.44 -12.98 -3.36
CA LEU A 376 -10.65 -14.26 -4.06
C LEU A 376 -9.35 -14.77 -4.72
N ALA A 377 -8.64 -13.87 -5.42
CA ALA A 377 -7.40 -14.21 -6.11
C ALA A 377 -6.29 -14.55 -5.11
N GLN A 378 -6.15 -13.77 -4.02
CA GLN A 378 -5.16 -14.02 -2.96
C GLN A 378 -5.43 -15.33 -2.21
N ASN A 379 -6.70 -15.70 -2.04
CA ASN A 379 -7.13 -16.97 -1.47
C ASN A 379 -7.02 -18.16 -2.43
N GLY A 380 -6.70 -17.93 -3.71
CA GLY A 380 -6.62 -18.97 -4.73
C GLY A 380 -7.98 -19.64 -5.02
N ILE A 381 -9.09 -18.93 -4.80
CA ILE A 381 -10.43 -19.44 -5.06
C ILE A 381 -10.74 -19.24 -6.55
N PRO A 382 -10.95 -20.31 -7.32
CA PRO A 382 -11.25 -20.19 -8.73
C PRO A 382 -12.68 -19.68 -8.93
N THR A 383 -12.83 -18.65 -9.78
CA THR A 383 -14.12 -18.03 -10.10
C THR A 383 -14.20 -17.73 -11.60
N THR A 384 -15.42 -17.53 -12.10
CA THR A 384 -15.68 -17.05 -13.46
C THR A 384 -16.32 -15.67 -13.43
N VAL A 385 -16.09 -14.87 -14.48
CA VAL A 385 -16.70 -13.53 -14.62
C VAL A 385 -18.24 -13.61 -14.53
N ARG A 386 -18.86 -14.66 -15.08
CA ARG A 386 -20.29 -14.90 -14.92
C ARG A 386 -20.73 -14.99 -13.46
N GLN A 387 -20.00 -15.74 -12.61
CA GLN A 387 -20.35 -15.83 -11.18
C GLN A 387 -20.29 -14.47 -10.48
N HIS A 388 -19.33 -13.62 -10.87
CA HIS A 388 -19.24 -12.25 -10.38
C HIS A 388 -20.44 -11.41 -10.80
N ILE A 389 -20.85 -11.48 -12.07
CA ILE A 389 -22.01 -10.75 -12.59
C ILE A 389 -23.30 -11.24 -11.91
N ASP A 390 -23.51 -12.55 -11.79
CA ASP A 390 -24.72 -13.11 -11.17
C ASP A 390 -24.84 -12.67 -9.69
N ALA A 391 -23.73 -12.72 -8.94
CA ALA A 391 -23.71 -12.24 -7.55
C ALA A 391 -23.95 -10.73 -7.45
N LEU A 392 -23.45 -9.95 -8.42
CA LEU A 392 -23.65 -8.52 -8.47
C LEU A 392 -25.11 -8.15 -8.78
N ASP A 393 -25.76 -8.88 -9.68
CA ASP A 393 -27.17 -8.68 -10.03
C ASP A 393 -28.10 -8.86 -8.83
N GLU A 394 -27.75 -9.75 -7.89
CA GLU A 394 -28.45 -9.91 -6.60
C GLU A 394 -28.29 -8.70 -5.66
N LEU A 395 -27.24 -7.90 -5.83
CA LEU A 395 -26.93 -6.72 -5.01
C LEU A 395 -27.39 -5.40 -5.62
N GLY A 396 -27.78 -5.38 -6.90
CA GLY A 396 -28.17 -4.17 -7.62
C GLY A 396 -27.49 -3.97 -8.98
N GLY A 397 -26.73 -4.95 -9.47
CA GLY A 397 -26.08 -4.94 -10.78
C GLY A 397 -24.86 -4.01 -10.84
N LEU A 398 -24.46 -3.62 -12.05
CA LEU A 398 -23.23 -2.86 -12.32
C LEU A 398 -23.08 -1.55 -11.53
N ASP A 399 -24.19 -0.93 -11.13
CA ASP A 399 -24.17 0.32 -10.34
C ASP A 399 -23.62 0.12 -8.91
N VAL A 400 -23.52 -1.13 -8.44
CA VAL A 400 -22.93 -1.47 -7.13
C VAL A 400 -21.40 -1.41 -7.16
N LEU A 401 -20.76 -1.53 -8.33
CA LEU A 401 -19.30 -1.39 -8.44
C LEU A 401 -18.84 0.00 -8.01
N GLY A 402 -17.85 0.06 -7.14
CA GLY A 402 -17.37 1.30 -6.52
C GLY A 402 -18.05 1.66 -5.20
N SER A 403 -19.05 0.89 -4.75
CA SER A 403 -19.76 1.11 -3.49
C SER A 403 -19.21 0.26 -2.34
N PRO A 404 -19.54 0.54 -1.07
CA PRO A 404 -19.10 -0.25 0.08
C PRO A 404 -19.75 -1.64 0.21
N LEU A 405 -20.35 -2.18 -0.85
CA LEU A 405 -20.93 -3.53 -0.90
C LEU A 405 -19.98 -4.56 -1.52
N VAL A 406 -18.95 -4.13 -2.26
CA VAL A 406 -18.07 -4.97 -3.06
C VAL A 406 -16.65 -4.47 -2.97
N ASP A 407 -15.66 -5.36 -2.87
CA ASP A 407 -14.24 -4.97 -2.89
C ASP A 407 -13.65 -5.19 -4.30
N ASN A 408 -14.19 -4.46 -5.28
CA ASN A 408 -13.92 -4.73 -6.70
C ASN A 408 -12.56 -4.24 -7.20
N GLN A 409 -12.04 -4.92 -8.23
CA GLN A 409 -10.81 -4.54 -8.93
C GLN A 409 -10.92 -4.85 -10.43
N TYR A 410 -10.27 -4.04 -11.27
CA TYR A 410 -10.33 -4.17 -12.73
C TYR A 410 -9.58 -5.40 -13.26
N HIS A 411 -9.85 -5.75 -14.51
CA HIS A 411 -9.13 -6.77 -15.26
C HIS A 411 -7.63 -6.47 -15.37
N ALA A 412 -6.76 -7.48 -15.28
CA ALA A 412 -5.31 -7.31 -15.40
C ALA A 412 -4.86 -6.72 -16.74
N ALA A 413 -5.67 -6.86 -17.79
CA ALA A 413 -5.43 -6.21 -19.08
C ALA A 413 -5.62 -4.69 -19.04
N TRP A 414 -6.49 -4.16 -18.16
CA TRP A 414 -6.52 -2.74 -17.84
C TRP A 414 -5.25 -2.32 -17.09
N ALA A 415 -4.69 -3.19 -16.23
CA ALA A 415 -3.40 -2.92 -15.60
C ALA A 415 -2.28 -2.77 -16.65
N TRP A 416 -2.21 -3.72 -17.58
CA TRP A 416 -1.26 -3.68 -18.70
C TRP A 416 -1.42 -2.41 -19.52
N ALA A 417 -2.66 -2.05 -19.89
CA ALA A 417 -2.97 -0.82 -20.61
C ALA A 417 -2.61 0.45 -19.80
N GLY A 418 -2.82 0.44 -18.48
CA GLY A 418 -2.36 1.47 -17.56
C GLY A 418 -0.83 1.55 -17.44
N SER A 419 -0.10 0.50 -17.83
CA SER A 419 1.37 0.46 -17.87
C SER A 419 1.96 0.83 -19.24
N THR A 420 1.17 1.42 -20.15
CA THR A 420 1.63 1.87 -21.48
C THR A 420 2.88 2.77 -21.37
N PRO A 421 3.93 2.54 -22.19
CA PRO A 421 4.03 1.61 -23.31
C PRO A 421 4.67 0.25 -22.98
N TYR A 422 4.87 -0.08 -21.70
CA TYR A 422 5.80 -1.13 -21.27
C TYR A 422 5.21 -2.53 -21.20
N LYS A 423 6.09 -3.54 -21.21
CA LYS A 423 5.78 -4.91 -20.79
C LYS A 423 5.51 -4.96 -19.28
N GLY A 424 4.65 -5.88 -18.88
CA GLY A 424 4.40 -6.19 -17.47
C GLY A 424 3.58 -5.14 -16.72
N MET A 425 3.51 -5.32 -15.40
CA MET A 425 2.66 -4.59 -14.45
C MET A 425 3.19 -4.85 -13.02
N LYS A 426 2.50 -4.42 -11.97
CA LYS A 426 2.82 -4.75 -10.56
C LYS A 426 3.25 -6.22 -10.39
N LEU A 427 4.18 -6.48 -9.46
CA LEU A 427 4.86 -7.76 -9.18
C LEU A 427 5.91 -8.20 -10.22
N LEU A 428 5.91 -7.68 -11.44
CA LEU A 428 6.96 -7.97 -12.44
C LEU A 428 8.11 -6.98 -12.35
N ALA A 429 9.02 -7.23 -11.41
CA ALA A 429 10.27 -6.48 -11.24
C ALA A 429 11.24 -6.61 -12.42
N SER A 430 11.01 -7.59 -13.30
CA SER A 430 11.77 -7.79 -14.54
C SER A 430 11.44 -6.80 -15.65
N HIS A 431 10.25 -6.19 -15.64
CA HIS A 431 9.79 -5.34 -16.74
C HIS A 431 9.42 -3.92 -16.28
N LEU A 432 9.57 -2.97 -17.20
CA LEU A 432 9.35 -1.55 -16.90
C LEU A 432 7.91 -1.22 -16.52
N GLY A 433 6.93 -2.02 -16.96
CA GLY A 433 5.53 -1.81 -16.60
C GLY A 433 5.22 -2.08 -15.14
N GLY A 434 6.10 -2.79 -14.42
CA GLY A 434 6.03 -2.96 -12.97
C GLY A 434 6.87 -1.95 -12.19
N THR A 435 7.94 -1.42 -12.78
CA THR A 435 8.96 -0.64 -12.06
C THR A 435 9.03 0.82 -12.44
N ARG A 436 8.64 1.26 -13.65
CA ARG A 436 8.83 2.64 -14.11
C ARG A 436 7.57 3.47 -13.89
N ASN A 437 7.72 4.54 -13.11
CA ASN A 437 6.64 5.42 -12.68
C ASN A 437 6.97 6.89 -12.97
N PRO A 438 5.99 7.74 -13.30
CA PRO A 438 6.21 9.17 -13.41
C PRO A 438 6.48 9.79 -12.03
N MET A 439 7.40 10.76 -12.01
CA MET A 439 7.60 11.63 -10.85
C MET A 439 7.65 13.09 -11.31
N VAL A 440 6.93 13.96 -10.60
CA VAL A 440 6.95 15.41 -10.79
C VAL A 440 7.51 16.06 -9.53
N VAL A 441 8.37 17.06 -9.69
CA VAL A 441 8.97 17.83 -8.59
C VAL A 441 8.70 19.31 -8.80
N ARG A 442 8.09 19.97 -7.81
CA ARG A 442 7.82 21.41 -7.80
C ARG A 442 8.54 22.07 -6.62
N TRP A 443 9.29 23.14 -6.88
CA TRP A 443 9.89 23.99 -5.83
C TRP A 443 10.15 25.41 -6.36
N PRO A 444 9.14 26.30 -6.40
CA PRO A 444 9.20 27.54 -7.17
C PRO A 444 10.32 28.50 -6.76
N ALA A 445 10.72 28.48 -5.48
CA ALA A 445 11.80 29.34 -4.98
C ALA A 445 13.19 29.03 -5.58
N LYS A 446 13.44 27.80 -6.06
CA LYS A 446 14.78 27.37 -6.53
C LYS A 446 14.76 26.59 -7.85
N VAL A 447 13.63 26.02 -8.25
CA VAL A 447 13.50 25.16 -9.43
C VAL A 447 12.55 25.85 -10.43
N PRO A 448 13.06 26.37 -11.55
CA PRO A 448 12.22 26.90 -12.62
C PRO A 448 11.48 25.76 -13.32
N ALA A 449 10.26 26.04 -13.79
CA ALA A 449 9.50 25.09 -14.57
C ALA A 449 10.23 24.73 -15.88
N ASP A 450 10.25 23.43 -16.21
CA ASP A 450 10.77 22.90 -17.47
C ASP A 450 9.78 21.84 -17.99
N PRO A 451 9.09 22.11 -19.12
CA PRO A 451 8.07 21.20 -19.63
C PRO A 451 8.66 19.90 -20.20
N THR A 452 9.96 19.88 -20.48
CA THR A 452 10.63 18.71 -21.06
C THR A 452 11.08 17.76 -19.95
N PRO A 453 10.66 16.47 -19.97
CA PRO A 453 11.06 15.50 -18.96
C PRO A 453 12.58 15.31 -18.87
N ARG A 454 13.03 14.95 -17.67
CA ARG A 454 14.41 14.51 -17.39
C ARG A 454 14.50 13.01 -17.60
N GLU A 455 15.41 12.60 -18.49
CA GLU A 455 15.61 11.19 -18.89
C GLU A 455 16.70 10.49 -18.06
N VAL A 456 16.85 10.90 -16.81
CA VAL A 456 17.84 10.33 -15.89
C VAL A 456 17.28 9.05 -15.26
N PHE A 457 18.05 7.97 -15.26
CA PHE A 457 17.66 6.73 -14.58
C PHE A 457 17.70 6.93 -13.06
N LEU A 458 16.53 7.04 -12.44
CA LEU A 458 16.35 7.18 -11.00
C LEU A 458 15.65 5.95 -10.42
N HIS A 459 15.86 5.71 -9.14
CA HIS A 459 15.09 4.77 -8.33
C HIS A 459 14.55 5.46 -7.07
N CYS A 460 13.49 4.95 -6.45
CA CYS A 460 12.83 5.58 -5.29
C CYS A 460 13.78 5.83 -4.10
N ASN A 461 14.80 5.00 -3.93
CA ASN A 461 15.84 5.21 -2.91
C ASN A 461 16.76 6.43 -3.18
N ASP A 462 16.67 7.08 -4.34
CA ASP A 462 17.42 8.31 -4.65
C ASP A 462 16.79 9.57 -4.03
N VAL A 463 15.55 9.49 -3.53
CA VAL A 463 14.83 10.64 -2.94
C VAL A 463 15.48 11.10 -1.63
N VAL A 464 15.81 10.18 -0.72
CA VAL A 464 16.45 10.52 0.57
C VAL A 464 17.80 11.24 0.42
N PRO A 465 18.78 10.72 -0.34
CA PRO A 465 20.03 11.47 -0.53
C PRO A 465 19.83 12.79 -1.25
N THR A 466 18.81 12.92 -2.11
CA THR A 466 18.43 14.20 -2.73
C THR A 466 17.94 15.20 -1.68
N ILE A 467 17.05 14.78 -0.79
CA ILE A 467 16.60 15.60 0.35
C ILE A 467 17.79 16.01 1.22
N TYR A 468 18.70 15.09 1.52
CA TYR A 468 19.88 15.42 2.32
C TYR A 468 20.79 16.42 1.61
N GLU A 469 21.07 16.29 0.31
CA GLU A 469 21.87 17.27 -0.43
C GLU A 469 21.18 18.65 -0.52
N VAL A 470 19.85 18.68 -0.70
CA VAL A 470 19.07 19.93 -0.72
C VAL A 470 19.11 20.66 0.63
N VAL A 471 19.00 19.92 1.74
CA VAL A 471 19.00 20.51 3.09
C VAL A 471 20.43 20.77 3.61
N GLY A 472 21.44 20.10 3.04
CA GLY A 472 22.82 20.15 3.51
C GLY A 472 23.10 19.14 4.64
N ILE A 473 22.39 18.02 4.69
CA ILE A 473 22.57 16.98 5.70
C ILE A 473 23.65 15.99 5.23
N GLU A 474 24.64 15.73 6.10
CA GLU A 474 25.50 14.56 5.95
C GLU A 474 24.71 13.30 6.38
N PRO A 475 24.64 12.24 5.54
CA PRO A 475 24.01 10.98 5.95
C PRO A 475 24.62 10.47 7.26
N PRO A 476 23.82 10.23 8.32
CA PRO A 476 24.36 9.88 9.62
C PRO A 476 25.00 8.49 9.58
N ARG A 477 26.14 8.33 10.25
CA ARG A 477 26.83 7.04 10.41
C ARG A 477 26.30 6.25 11.60
N VAL A 478 25.74 6.96 12.59
CA VAL A 478 25.16 6.38 13.81
C VAL A 478 23.88 7.13 14.17
N VAL A 479 22.81 6.40 14.48
CA VAL A 479 21.54 6.95 14.98
C VAL A 479 21.12 6.16 16.21
N TYR A 480 20.92 6.84 17.35
CA TYR A 480 20.64 6.23 18.66
C TYR A 480 21.61 5.11 19.06
N GLY A 481 22.88 5.24 18.69
CA GLY A 481 23.92 4.24 18.98
C GLY A 481 24.01 3.11 17.94
N GLU A 482 23.07 3.02 17.00
CA GLU A 482 23.06 2.00 15.95
C GLU A 482 23.86 2.45 14.72
N PRO A 483 24.88 1.69 14.28
CA PRO A 483 25.56 1.92 13.01
C PRO A 483 24.57 1.85 11.84
N GLN A 484 24.66 2.82 10.94
CA GLN A 484 23.75 2.92 9.82
C GLN A 484 24.34 2.23 8.58
N ILE A 485 23.50 1.46 7.88
CA ILE A 485 23.82 0.93 6.55
C ILE A 485 24.01 2.14 5.61
N PRO A 486 25.03 2.17 4.74
CA PRO A 486 25.20 3.25 3.77
C PRO A 486 23.96 3.43 2.88
N LEU A 487 23.69 4.65 2.42
CA LEU A 487 22.64 4.86 1.43
C LEU A 487 23.01 4.16 0.12
N ALA A 488 22.06 3.41 -0.45
CA ALA A 488 22.17 2.85 -1.80
C ALA A 488 21.75 3.87 -2.86
N GLY A 489 20.89 4.81 -2.46
CA GLY A 489 20.50 6.01 -3.20
C GLY A 489 21.66 6.89 -3.65
N ARG A 490 21.46 7.64 -4.73
CA ARG A 490 22.32 8.72 -5.20
C ARG A 490 21.47 9.95 -5.44
N SER A 491 21.91 11.09 -4.92
CA SER A 491 21.18 12.34 -5.12
C SER A 491 21.08 12.71 -6.60
N PHE A 492 19.94 13.27 -6.98
CA PHE A 492 19.70 13.89 -8.27
C PHE A 492 19.41 15.39 -8.15
N ALA A 493 19.70 16.02 -7.00
CA ALA A 493 19.33 17.41 -6.71
C ALA A 493 19.76 18.40 -7.81
N ARG A 494 20.97 18.22 -8.36
CA ARG A 494 21.51 19.07 -9.44
C ARG A 494 20.68 18.98 -10.73
N THR A 495 20.06 17.84 -10.97
CA THR A 495 19.16 17.61 -12.11
C THR A 495 17.83 18.34 -11.99
N LEU A 496 17.53 19.02 -10.87
CA LEU A 496 16.33 19.84 -10.76
C LEU A 496 16.48 21.14 -11.58
N THR A 497 17.68 21.74 -11.62
CA THR A 497 17.93 23.00 -12.34
C THR A 497 18.76 22.83 -13.61
N ASP A 498 19.55 21.75 -13.73
CA ASP A 498 20.40 21.50 -14.89
C ASP A 498 20.18 20.09 -15.43
N ARG A 499 19.63 19.97 -16.65
CA ARG A 499 19.32 18.67 -17.28
C ARG A 499 20.56 17.87 -17.64
N ALA A 500 21.68 18.54 -17.84
CA ALA A 500 22.95 17.92 -18.19
C ALA A 500 23.78 17.56 -16.96
N ALA A 501 23.32 17.95 -15.76
CA ALA A 501 24.02 17.61 -14.53
C ALA A 501 24.09 16.08 -14.35
N PRO A 502 25.22 15.54 -13.87
CA PRO A 502 25.27 14.15 -13.44
C PRO A 502 24.19 13.88 -12.38
N GLY A 503 23.40 12.84 -12.59
CA GLY A 503 22.39 12.38 -11.65
C GLY A 503 22.05 10.92 -11.87
N GLY A 504 21.32 10.36 -10.92
CA GLY A 504 20.83 8.99 -10.99
C GLY A 504 21.88 7.91 -10.79
N LYS A 505 21.51 6.69 -11.19
CA LYS A 505 22.29 5.49 -10.92
C LYS A 505 22.97 4.95 -12.18
N LYS A 506 24.16 4.39 -11.96
CA LYS A 506 24.82 3.55 -12.96
C LYS A 506 24.37 2.09 -12.91
N THR A 507 24.01 1.60 -11.71
CA THR A 507 23.60 0.21 -11.48
C THR A 507 22.43 0.19 -10.52
N GLN A 508 21.41 -0.61 -10.80
CA GLN A 508 20.30 -0.91 -9.90
C GLN A 508 19.75 -2.30 -10.21
N TYR A 509 19.64 -3.17 -9.20
CA TYR A 509 18.95 -4.44 -9.33
C TYR A 509 17.47 -4.28 -8.97
N PHE A 510 16.66 -5.22 -9.46
CA PHE A 510 15.25 -5.37 -9.12
C PHE A 510 14.97 -6.84 -8.84
N GLU A 511 14.23 -7.15 -7.78
CA GLU A 511 13.72 -8.50 -7.53
C GLU A 511 12.43 -8.41 -6.73
N ILE A 512 11.39 -9.12 -7.18
CA ILE A 512 10.16 -9.40 -6.44
C ILE A 512 9.75 -10.83 -6.79
N MET A 513 9.69 -11.71 -5.79
CA MET A 513 9.15 -13.07 -5.92
C MET A 513 9.74 -13.88 -7.09
N GLY A 514 11.05 -13.75 -7.32
CA GLY A 514 11.79 -14.41 -8.39
C GLY A 514 11.82 -13.66 -9.73
N SER A 515 10.85 -12.75 -9.97
CA SER A 515 10.90 -11.80 -11.08
C SER A 515 12.03 -10.82 -10.83
N ARG A 516 12.95 -10.64 -11.78
CA ARG A 516 14.18 -9.88 -11.51
C ARG A 516 14.79 -9.19 -12.72
N ALA A 517 15.50 -8.11 -12.46
CA ALA A 517 16.32 -7.42 -13.46
C ALA A 517 17.60 -6.84 -12.86
N ILE A 518 18.51 -6.46 -13.75
CA ILE A 518 19.66 -5.63 -13.43
C ILE A 518 19.84 -4.56 -14.51
N TYR A 519 19.78 -3.31 -14.08
CA TYR A 519 20.17 -2.17 -14.91
C TYR A 519 21.65 -1.87 -14.70
N HIS A 520 22.39 -1.65 -15.78
CA HIS A 520 23.76 -1.14 -15.75
C HIS A 520 24.10 -0.33 -17.00
N ASP A 521 24.33 0.98 -16.83
CA ASP A 521 24.86 1.89 -17.85
C ASP A 521 24.13 1.77 -19.20
N GLY A 522 22.80 1.97 -19.17
CA GLY A 522 21.92 1.82 -20.33
C GLY A 522 21.39 0.40 -20.56
N TRP A 523 22.08 -0.64 -20.09
CA TRP A 523 21.66 -2.04 -20.31
C TRP A 523 20.71 -2.53 -19.23
N LEU A 524 19.72 -3.34 -19.62
CA LEU A 524 18.80 -4.02 -18.71
C LEU A 524 18.72 -5.50 -19.07
N ALA A 525 19.14 -6.39 -18.17
CA ALA A 525 18.89 -7.83 -18.30
C ALA A 525 17.74 -8.23 -17.38
N SER A 526 16.81 -9.02 -17.89
CA SER A 526 15.53 -9.30 -17.24
C SER A 526 15.20 -10.79 -17.26
N ALA A 527 14.73 -11.34 -16.15
CA ALA A 527 14.19 -12.70 -16.06
C ALA A 527 12.82 -12.66 -15.41
N ARG A 528 11.80 -13.12 -16.14
CA ARG A 528 10.39 -12.93 -15.77
C ARG A 528 10.03 -13.52 -14.40
N GLY A 529 10.69 -14.61 -14.02
CA GLY A 529 10.38 -15.39 -12.83
C GLY A 529 9.22 -16.37 -13.08
N PRO A 530 8.80 -17.11 -12.03
CA PRO A 530 7.88 -18.24 -12.19
C PRO A 530 6.40 -17.87 -12.24
N ARG A 531 6.03 -16.62 -11.92
CA ARG A 531 4.64 -16.20 -11.74
C ARG A 531 4.27 -15.04 -12.66
N LEU A 532 3.10 -15.18 -13.32
CA LEU A 532 2.45 -14.11 -14.06
C LEU A 532 1.27 -13.58 -13.22
N PRO A 533 1.21 -12.27 -12.90
CA PRO A 533 0.17 -11.72 -12.03
C PRO A 533 -1.26 -11.92 -12.54
N TRP A 534 -1.44 -11.95 -13.86
CA TRP A 534 -2.75 -12.08 -14.51
C TRP A 534 -3.22 -13.52 -14.70
N VAL A 535 -2.36 -14.52 -14.47
CA VAL A 535 -2.74 -15.93 -14.61
C VAL A 535 -3.30 -16.45 -13.28
N PRO A 536 -4.57 -16.90 -13.23
CA PRO A 536 -5.16 -17.40 -12.00
C PRO A 536 -4.49 -18.67 -11.47
N GLY A 537 -4.46 -18.80 -10.14
CA GLY A 537 -3.94 -19.98 -9.45
C GLY A 537 -2.41 -20.03 -9.35
N GLN A 538 -1.88 -21.20 -8.98
CA GLN A 538 -0.44 -21.44 -8.94
C GLN A 538 0.05 -21.97 -10.30
N PRO A 539 1.05 -21.34 -10.92
CA PRO A 539 1.66 -21.83 -12.16
C PRO A 539 2.18 -23.27 -12.02
N GLU A 540 2.04 -24.06 -13.08
CA GLU A 540 2.59 -25.41 -13.12
C GLU A 540 4.12 -25.37 -12.92
N GLY A 541 4.64 -26.23 -12.03
CA GLY A 541 6.07 -26.33 -11.76
C GLY A 541 6.64 -25.30 -10.78
N ILE A 542 5.84 -24.35 -10.26
CA ILE A 542 6.32 -23.33 -9.30
C ILE A 542 6.96 -23.95 -8.05
N ALA A 543 6.41 -25.06 -7.55
CA ALA A 543 6.92 -25.78 -6.37
C ALA A 543 8.30 -26.44 -6.59
N THR A 544 8.78 -26.53 -7.84
CA THR A 544 10.10 -27.07 -8.20
C THR A 544 10.94 -26.08 -8.98
N TRP A 545 10.49 -24.83 -9.07
CA TRP A 545 11.18 -23.77 -9.82
C TRP A 545 12.57 -23.49 -9.25
N THR A 546 13.50 -23.15 -10.14
CA THR A 546 14.84 -22.64 -9.80
C THR A 546 15.20 -21.49 -10.76
N PRO A 547 15.81 -20.40 -10.25
CA PRO A 547 16.22 -19.27 -11.07
C PRO A 547 17.28 -19.63 -12.13
N ASP A 548 17.97 -20.75 -11.99
CA ASP A 548 19.01 -21.21 -12.93
C ASP A 548 18.44 -21.61 -14.30
N ASN A 549 17.16 -21.98 -14.34
CA ASN A 549 16.47 -22.42 -15.55
C ASN A 549 15.73 -21.28 -16.26
N ASP A 550 15.70 -20.08 -15.68
CA ASP A 550 14.95 -18.97 -16.27
C ASP A 550 15.60 -18.48 -17.56
N VAL A 551 14.75 -18.15 -18.53
CA VAL A 551 15.15 -17.45 -19.75
C VAL A 551 15.35 -15.98 -19.42
N TRP A 552 16.53 -15.47 -19.76
CA TRP A 552 16.85 -14.05 -19.64
C TRP A 552 16.72 -13.34 -20.97
N GLU A 553 16.13 -12.15 -20.91
CA GLU A 553 16.05 -11.17 -21.98
C GLU A 553 17.12 -10.08 -21.74
N LEU A 554 17.55 -9.38 -22.80
CA LEU A 554 18.51 -8.29 -22.73
C LEU A 554 18.06 -7.08 -23.56
N TYR A 555 18.15 -5.88 -23.00
CA TYR A 555 17.72 -4.64 -23.63
C TYR A 555 18.79 -3.53 -23.46
N HIS A 556 18.86 -2.61 -24.43
CA HIS A 556 19.67 -1.39 -24.33
C HIS A 556 18.74 -0.18 -24.31
N LEU A 557 18.43 0.33 -23.11
CA LEU A 557 17.36 1.31 -22.87
C LEU A 557 17.63 2.71 -23.44
N GLU A 558 18.85 2.99 -23.87
CA GLU A 558 19.19 4.24 -24.59
C GLU A 558 18.78 4.18 -26.07
N GLU A 559 18.60 2.97 -26.62
CA GLU A 559 18.14 2.73 -28.00
C GLU A 559 16.73 2.12 -28.04
N ASP A 560 16.29 1.52 -26.92
CA ASP A 560 14.98 0.90 -26.73
C ASP A 560 14.37 1.35 -25.40
N TRP A 561 13.81 2.56 -25.40
CA TRP A 561 13.27 3.19 -24.19
C TRP A 561 12.18 2.35 -23.50
N SER A 562 11.44 1.57 -24.29
CA SER A 562 10.25 0.81 -23.92
C SER A 562 10.50 -0.62 -23.45
N GLN A 563 11.70 -1.17 -23.64
CA GLN A 563 11.98 -2.61 -23.44
C GLN A 563 11.22 -3.50 -24.45
N ALA A 564 11.17 -3.08 -25.71
CA ALA A 564 10.47 -3.77 -26.80
C ALA A 564 11.31 -4.90 -27.44
N THR A 565 12.60 -4.68 -27.71
CA THR A 565 13.42 -5.55 -28.55
C THR A 565 14.43 -6.36 -27.74
N ASP A 566 14.23 -7.67 -27.64
CA ASP A 566 15.17 -8.56 -26.95
C ASP A 566 16.44 -8.80 -27.79
N LEU A 567 17.59 -8.44 -27.22
CA LEU A 567 18.92 -8.57 -27.78
C LEU A 567 19.69 -9.79 -27.24
N ALA A 568 19.09 -10.62 -26.37
CA ALA A 568 19.77 -11.74 -25.70
C ALA A 568 20.49 -12.69 -26.69
N ALA A 569 19.80 -13.07 -27.77
CA ALA A 569 20.37 -13.93 -28.81
C ALA A 569 21.45 -13.24 -29.65
N GLN A 570 21.39 -11.91 -29.77
CA GLN A 570 22.30 -11.08 -30.58
C GLN A 570 23.56 -10.69 -29.79
N GLN A 571 23.45 -10.55 -28.47
CA GLN A 571 24.52 -10.13 -27.57
C GLN A 571 24.67 -11.06 -26.35
N PRO A 572 24.97 -12.35 -26.57
CA PRO A 572 25.04 -13.35 -25.50
C PRO A 572 26.15 -13.06 -24.47
N GLU A 573 27.29 -12.52 -24.90
CA GLU A 573 28.39 -12.13 -24.00
C GLU A 573 27.97 -11.01 -23.05
N LYS A 574 27.24 -10.01 -23.58
CA LYS A 574 26.71 -8.91 -22.77
C LYS A 574 25.68 -9.42 -21.77
N LEU A 575 24.82 -10.36 -22.18
CA LEU A 575 23.86 -10.97 -21.27
C LEU A 575 24.55 -11.73 -20.13
N VAL A 576 25.60 -12.50 -20.41
CA VAL A 576 26.40 -13.17 -19.37
C VAL A 576 26.99 -12.16 -18.40
N GLN A 577 27.59 -11.08 -18.89
CA GLN A 577 28.11 -10.00 -18.05
C GLN A 577 27.03 -9.42 -17.12
N MET A 578 25.84 -9.14 -17.64
CA MET A 578 24.74 -8.59 -16.84
C MET A 578 24.27 -9.60 -15.78
N ARG A 579 24.14 -10.89 -16.13
CA ARG A 579 23.77 -11.96 -15.18
C ARG A 579 24.78 -12.10 -14.04
N GLU A 580 26.08 -12.03 -14.34
CA GLU A 580 27.13 -12.03 -13.32
C GLU A 580 27.03 -10.80 -12.40
N MET A 581 26.75 -9.63 -12.97
CA MET A 581 26.53 -8.40 -12.20
C MET A 581 25.30 -8.52 -11.29
N PHE A 582 24.20 -9.09 -11.80
CA PHE A 582 23.02 -9.37 -10.97
C PHE A 582 23.41 -10.27 -9.80
N ALA A 583 24.15 -11.36 -10.02
CA ALA A 583 24.54 -12.27 -8.94
C ALA A 583 25.38 -11.56 -7.86
N ILE A 584 26.29 -10.67 -8.25
CA ILE A 584 27.09 -9.85 -7.33
C ILE A 584 26.21 -8.89 -6.53
N GLU A 585 25.35 -8.13 -7.20
CA GLU A 585 24.45 -7.19 -6.53
C GLU A 585 23.41 -7.92 -5.66
N ALA A 586 22.91 -9.07 -6.09
CA ALA A 586 22.00 -9.90 -5.33
C ALA A 586 22.62 -10.36 -4.00
N ALA A 587 23.86 -10.87 -4.04
CA ALA A 587 24.59 -11.27 -2.85
C ALA A 587 24.90 -10.08 -1.93
N ARG A 588 25.31 -8.94 -2.51
CA ARG A 588 25.63 -7.73 -1.75
C ARG A 588 24.44 -7.15 -1.00
N ASN A 589 23.25 -7.22 -1.61
CA ASN A 589 22.05 -6.55 -1.12
C ASN A 589 21.05 -7.49 -0.43
N ALA A 590 21.48 -8.68 0.00
CA ALA A 590 20.63 -9.67 0.70
C ALA A 590 19.41 -10.16 -0.10
N VAL A 591 19.51 -10.21 -1.44
CA VAL A 591 18.44 -10.75 -2.31
C VAL A 591 18.36 -12.27 -2.23
N LEU A 592 19.47 -12.94 -1.88
CA LEU A 592 19.56 -14.40 -1.87
C LEU A 592 18.81 -15.03 -0.68
N PRO A 593 18.11 -16.17 -0.88
CA PRO A 593 17.90 -16.84 -2.15
C PRO A 593 16.96 -16.03 -3.07
N VAL A 594 17.25 -16.00 -4.38
CA VAL A 594 16.34 -15.38 -5.37
C VAL A 594 14.99 -16.07 -5.30
N GLY A 595 13.90 -15.31 -5.20
CA GLY A 595 12.58 -15.86 -4.93
C GLY A 595 12.31 -16.15 -3.46
N GLY A 596 13.12 -15.63 -2.51
CA GLY A 596 12.85 -15.74 -1.07
C GLY A 596 11.45 -15.22 -0.68
N GLY A 597 10.89 -14.27 -1.44
CA GLY A 597 9.52 -13.80 -1.29
C GLY A 597 8.44 -14.83 -1.66
N LEU A 598 8.78 -15.94 -2.30
CA LEU A 598 7.88 -17.08 -2.57
C LEU A 598 7.84 -18.08 -1.41
N TRP A 599 8.77 -18.00 -0.46
CA TRP A 599 8.98 -19.01 0.59
C TRP A 599 7.69 -19.35 1.34
N VAL A 600 7.02 -18.34 1.91
CA VAL A 600 5.76 -18.50 2.63
C VAL A 600 4.57 -18.78 1.70
N PRO A 601 4.27 -17.95 0.68
CA PRO A 601 3.03 -18.12 -0.08
C PRO A 601 2.99 -19.37 -0.98
N VAL A 602 4.15 -19.94 -1.34
CA VAL A 602 4.23 -21.10 -2.25
C VAL A 602 4.74 -22.34 -1.55
N TYR A 603 5.89 -22.27 -0.88
CA TYR A 603 6.60 -23.47 -0.42
C TYR A 603 6.19 -23.90 1.00
N HIS A 604 5.98 -22.92 1.89
CA HIS A 604 5.75 -23.12 3.32
C HIS A 604 4.60 -22.26 3.86
N PRO A 605 3.36 -22.43 3.35
CA PRO A 605 2.20 -21.66 3.80
C PRO A 605 1.86 -21.87 5.29
N GLU A 606 2.32 -22.98 5.89
CA GLU A 606 2.22 -23.24 7.32
C GLU A 606 3.07 -22.30 8.19
N LEU A 607 4.07 -21.64 7.61
CA LEU A 607 4.93 -20.65 8.29
C LEU A 607 4.39 -19.23 8.22
N ARG A 608 3.21 -19.01 7.63
CA ARG A 608 2.57 -17.70 7.62
C ARG A 608 2.45 -17.13 9.03
N ILE A 609 2.72 -15.84 9.17
CA ILE A 609 2.60 -15.12 10.43
C ILE A 609 1.20 -15.35 11.02
N ALA A 610 1.21 -15.84 12.25
CA ALA A 610 0.04 -16.05 13.07
C ALA A 610 0.44 -15.95 14.55
N PRO A 611 -0.51 -15.62 15.45
CA PRO A 611 -0.23 -15.66 16.87
C PRO A 611 0.17 -17.08 17.31
N PRO A 612 1.07 -17.23 18.28
CA PRO A 612 1.51 -18.54 18.75
C PRO A 612 0.44 -19.30 19.55
N TYR A 613 -0.69 -18.66 19.81
CA TYR A 613 -1.75 -19.19 20.66
C TYR A 613 -2.63 -20.21 19.92
N ARG A 614 -3.20 -21.13 20.68
CA ARG A 614 -4.26 -22.05 20.22
C ARG A 614 -5.58 -21.82 20.94
N GLU A 615 -5.58 -20.94 21.92
CA GLU A 615 -6.69 -20.65 22.80
C GLU A 615 -6.64 -19.17 23.18
N TRP A 616 -7.80 -18.53 23.24
CA TRP A 616 -7.97 -17.13 23.58
C TRP A 616 -9.13 -16.98 24.56
N GLU A 617 -8.94 -16.14 25.56
CA GLU A 617 -9.96 -15.75 26.53
C GLU A 617 -10.16 -14.23 26.44
N PHE A 618 -11.35 -13.80 26.05
CA PHE A 618 -11.76 -12.41 26.01
C PHE A 618 -12.76 -12.13 27.14
N SER A 619 -12.47 -11.10 27.94
CA SER A 619 -13.32 -10.65 29.03
C SER A 619 -14.24 -9.52 28.55
N GLY A 620 -15.40 -9.89 28.02
CA GLY A 620 -16.37 -8.96 27.43
C GLY A 620 -16.03 -8.51 26.02
N ASP A 621 -16.46 -7.29 25.69
CA ASP A 621 -16.33 -6.71 24.34
C ASP A 621 -14.85 -6.49 23.97
N MET A 622 -14.55 -6.67 22.69
CA MET A 622 -13.22 -6.47 22.10
C MET A 622 -13.43 -5.91 20.70
N VAL A 623 -12.66 -4.91 20.29
CA VAL A 623 -12.84 -4.29 18.98
C VAL A 623 -11.53 -4.08 18.26
N ARG A 624 -11.59 -4.14 16.93
CA ARG A 624 -10.50 -3.80 16.01
C ARG A 624 -9.22 -4.61 16.25
N MET A 625 -9.37 -5.91 16.54
CA MET A 625 -8.24 -6.84 16.57
C MET A 625 -7.92 -7.32 15.15
N PRO A 626 -6.78 -6.95 14.52
CA PRO A 626 -6.48 -7.33 13.14
C PRO A 626 -6.48 -8.84 12.93
N GLU A 627 -6.91 -9.32 11.75
CA GLU A 627 -7.03 -10.77 11.48
C GLU A 627 -5.71 -11.53 11.71
N PHE A 628 -4.56 -10.95 11.32
CA PHE A 628 -3.24 -11.54 11.56
C PHE A 628 -2.87 -11.67 13.04
N CYS A 629 -3.53 -10.92 13.92
CA CYS A 629 -3.34 -10.95 15.37
C CYS A 629 -4.45 -11.74 16.09
N ALA A 630 -5.59 -11.96 15.42
CA ALA A 630 -6.79 -12.58 15.97
C ALA A 630 -6.77 -14.11 15.90
N PRO A 631 -7.64 -14.79 16.66
CA PRO A 631 -8.01 -16.17 16.35
C PRO A 631 -8.51 -16.28 14.90
N ALA A 632 -7.92 -17.21 14.15
CA ALA A 632 -8.33 -17.56 12.80
C ALA A 632 -9.66 -18.33 12.86
N LEU A 633 -10.75 -17.61 12.61
CA LEU A 633 -12.10 -18.16 12.52
C LEU A 633 -12.40 -18.43 11.05
N GLY A 634 -13.06 -19.55 10.74
CA GLY A 634 -13.56 -19.83 9.38
C GLY A 634 -12.58 -20.48 8.40
N ASN A 635 -11.36 -20.78 8.84
CA ASN A 635 -10.38 -21.59 8.07
C ASN A 635 -9.63 -22.62 8.96
N LYS A 636 -10.08 -22.83 10.20
CA LYS A 636 -9.55 -23.82 11.14
C LYS A 636 -10.68 -24.49 11.93
N ASP A 637 -10.43 -25.72 12.37
CA ASP A 637 -11.24 -26.38 13.40
C ASP A 637 -11.18 -25.58 14.69
N ASN A 638 -12.33 -25.10 15.14
CA ASN A 638 -12.41 -24.26 16.33
C ASN A 638 -13.74 -24.43 17.07
N VAL A 639 -13.71 -24.06 18.35
CA VAL A 639 -14.89 -23.90 19.19
C VAL A 639 -14.86 -22.49 19.77
N VAL A 640 -15.91 -21.71 19.49
CA VAL A 640 -16.16 -20.40 20.12
C VAL A 640 -17.25 -20.58 21.16
N THR A 641 -16.97 -20.25 22.41
CA THR A 641 -17.92 -20.28 23.53
C THR A 641 -18.17 -18.86 24.00
N VAL A 642 -19.43 -18.42 23.97
CA VAL A 642 -19.86 -17.09 24.41
C VAL A 642 -20.76 -17.26 25.63
N ASP A 643 -20.33 -16.76 26.79
CA ASP A 643 -21.19 -16.62 27.95
C ASP A 643 -21.76 -15.20 27.97
N ALA A 644 -23.09 -15.10 27.91
CA ALA A 644 -23.76 -13.81 27.82
C ALA A 644 -25.08 -13.79 28.60
N GLU A 645 -25.48 -12.60 29.00
CA GLU A 645 -26.81 -12.27 29.49
C GLU A 645 -27.65 -11.81 28.29
N ILE A 646 -28.66 -12.60 27.93
CA ILE A 646 -29.51 -12.41 26.75
C ILE A 646 -30.81 -11.69 27.14
N PRO A 647 -31.08 -10.47 26.63
CA PRO A 647 -32.38 -9.82 26.77
C PRO A 647 -33.53 -10.57 26.07
N ASP A 648 -34.77 -10.22 26.39
CA ASP A 648 -35.91 -10.71 25.60
C ASP A 648 -35.82 -10.15 24.17
N ARG A 649 -35.96 -11.04 23.17
CA ARG A 649 -35.84 -10.70 21.73
C ARG A 649 -34.55 -9.94 21.37
N ALA A 650 -33.44 -10.28 22.02
CA ALA A 650 -32.15 -9.62 21.87
C ALA A 650 -31.70 -9.45 20.41
N ASN A 651 -31.01 -8.34 20.16
CA ASN A 651 -30.35 -8.00 18.90
C ASN A 651 -28.87 -7.70 19.10
N GLY A 652 -28.10 -7.84 18.02
CA GLY A 652 -26.72 -7.36 17.90
C GLY A 652 -25.68 -8.47 17.78
N VAL A 653 -24.46 -8.06 17.46
CA VAL A 653 -23.36 -8.96 17.10
C VAL A 653 -22.69 -9.55 18.33
N LEU A 654 -22.52 -10.88 18.36
CA LEU A 654 -21.73 -11.56 19.39
C LEU A 654 -20.25 -11.52 19.01
N TYR A 655 -19.92 -11.87 17.77
CA TYR A 655 -18.61 -11.63 17.18
C TYR A 655 -18.68 -11.55 15.64
N ALA A 656 -17.77 -10.81 15.03
CA ALA A 656 -17.60 -10.70 13.58
C ALA A 656 -16.11 -10.66 13.23
N LEU A 657 -15.71 -11.34 12.15
CA LEU A 657 -14.38 -11.28 11.57
C LEU A 657 -14.50 -11.05 10.06
N GLY A 658 -13.86 -10.01 9.56
CA GLY A 658 -13.85 -9.66 8.13
C GLY A 658 -14.80 -8.51 7.79
N ALA A 659 -15.16 -8.40 6.51
CA ALA A 659 -15.87 -7.28 5.90
C ALA A 659 -17.05 -7.73 5.01
N ALA A 660 -17.77 -6.77 4.41
CA ALA A 660 -18.83 -7.04 3.44
C ALA A 660 -18.36 -7.87 2.23
N ALA A 661 -17.08 -7.75 1.88
CA ALA A 661 -16.47 -8.49 0.79
C ALA A 661 -15.84 -9.83 1.19
N GLY A 662 -16.00 -10.29 2.43
CA GLY A 662 -15.51 -11.59 2.89
C GLY A 662 -15.38 -11.64 4.40
N GLY A 663 -15.95 -12.66 5.04
CA GLY A 663 -15.89 -12.77 6.50
C GLY A 663 -16.89 -13.76 7.10
N LEU A 664 -17.02 -13.73 8.42
CA LEU A 664 -18.05 -14.44 9.15
C LEU A 664 -18.55 -13.66 10.36
N THR A 665 -19.77 -13.94 10.80
CA THR A 665 -20.36 -13.31 11.97
C THR A 665 -21.33 -14.24 12.69
N CYS A 666 -21.36 -14.14 14.01
CA CYS A 666 -22.39 -14.73 14.87
C CYS A 666 -23.11 -13.60 15.59
N TYR A 667 -24.44 -13.56 15.51
CA TYR A 667 -25.25 -12.45 16.01
C TYR A 667 -26.65 -12.90 16.42
N LEU A 668 -27.36 -12.03 17.13
CA LEU A 668 -28.76 -12.21 17.46
C LEU A 668 -29.62 -11.23 16.66
N ASP A 669 -30.72 -11.73 16.11
CA ASP A 669 -31.70 -10.92 15.38
C ASP A 669 -33.12 -11.34 15.77
N ASP A 670 -33.85 -10.43 16.43
CA ASP A 670 -35.15 -10.68 17.03
C ASP A 670 -35.15 -11.94 17.94
N GLY A 671 -34.09 -12.09 18.75
CA GLY A 671 -33.86 -13.21 19.64
C GLY A 671 -33.46 -14.54 18.98
N HIS A 672 -33.29 -14.60 17.66
CA HIS A 672 -32.79 -15.80 16.97
C HIS A 672 -31.28 -15.77 16.88
N LEU A 673 -30.64 -16.89 17.20
CA LEU A 673 -29.19 -17.04 17.04
C LEU A 673 -28.88 -17.29 15.57
N CYS A 674 -28.05 -16.42 15.00
CA CYS A 674 -27.67 -16.42 13.60
C CYS A 674 -26.16 -16.57 13.46
N TYR A 675 -25.74 -17.29 12.42
CA TYR A 675 -24.38 -17.35 11.96
C TYR A 675 -24.36 -17.19 10.44
N GLU A 676 -23.51 -16.32 9.93
CA GLU A 676 -23.29 -16.15 8.50
C GLU A 676 -21.81 -16.32 8.17
N TYR A 677 -21.56 -17.11 7.12
CA TYR A 677 -20.26 -17.21 6.45
C TYR A 677 -20.39 -16.58 5.07
N ASN A 678 -19.67 -15.49 4.85
CA ASN A 678 -19.62 -14.76 3.59
C ASN A 678 -18.32 -15.11 2.86
N LEU A 679 -18.39 -16.05 1.92
CA LEU A 679 -17.28 -16.41 1.04
C LEU A 679 -17.20 -15.42 -0.11
N PHE A 680 -16.63 -14.27 0.19
CA PHE A 680 -16.32 -13.19 -0.73
C PHE A 680 -17.46 -12.79 -1.67
N ILE A 681 -18.66 -12.59 -1.09
CA ILE A 681 -19.90 -12.17 -1.77
C ILE A 681 -20.53 -13.28 -2.62
N LEU A 682 -19.71 -14.07 -3.32
CA LEU A 682 -20.14 -15.13 -4.22
C LEU A 682 -21.00 -16.19 -3.54
N GLN A 683 -20.75 -16.47 -2.27
CA GLN A 683 -21.56 -17.43 -1.54
C GLN A 683 -21.74 -17.02 -0.07
N ARG A 684 -22.99 -16.98 0.37
CA ARG A 684 -23.37 -16.68 1.76
C ARG A 684 -24.07 -17.89 2.37
N THR A 685 -23.45 -18.51 3.36
CA THR A 685 -24.07 -19.59 4.16
C THR A 685 -24.67 -18.99 5.42
N LYS A 686 -26.00 -18.96 5.51
CA LYS A 686 -26.75 -18.49 6.69
C LYS A 686 -27.31 -19.66 7.49
N ILE A 687 -27.05 -19.66 8.79
CA ILE A 687 -27.52 -20.65 9.76
C ILE A 687 -28.30 -19.90 10.84
N ARG A 688 -29.57 -20.25 11.06
CA ARG A 688 -30.45 -19.57 12.02
C ARG A 688 -31.16 -20.57 12.91
N SER A 689 -31.25 -20.29 14.21
CA SER A 689 -32.04 -21.11 15.14
C SER A 689 -33.52 -21.12 14.77
N ALA A 690 -34.19 -22.27 14.94
CA ALA A 690 -35.61 -22.40 14.63
C ALA A 690 -36.52 -21.64 15.64
N HIS A 691 -36.00 -21.39 16.84
CA HIS A 691 -36.69 -20.73 17.92
C HIS A 691 -35.84 -19.59 18.49
N ARG A 692 -36.51 -18.62 19.10
CA ARG A 692 -35.86 -17.56 19.88
C ARG A 692 -35.17 -18.17 21.10
N LEU A 693 -34.03 -17.60 21.47
CA LEU A 693 -33.38 -17.91 22.74
C LEU A 693 -34.22 -17.38 23.90
N ALA A 694 -34.23 -18.12 25.01
CA ALA A 694 -34.86 -17.65 26.24
C ALA A 694 -34.03 -16.50 26.85
N PRO A 695 -34.68 -15.48 27.43
CA PRO A 695 -33.96 -14.41 28.12
C PRO A 695 -33.27 -14.94 29.38
N GLY A 696 -32.13 -14.32 29.74
CA GLY A 696 -31.31 -14.66 30.90
C GLY A 696 -29.91 -15.11 30.51
N ARG A 697 -29.20 -15.72 31.46
CA ARG A 697 -27.83 -16.21 31.24
C ARG A 697 -27.83 -17.41 30.30
N ALA A 698 -27.01 -17.36 29.25
CA ALA A 698 -26.84 -18.44 28.31
C ALA A 698 -25.36 -18.67 27.99
N THR A 699 -25.01 -19.92 27.70
CA THR A 699 -23.73 -20.30 27.11
C THR A 699 -24.00 -20.75 25.67
N ILE A 700 -23.53 -19.95 24.71
CA ILE A 700 -23.63 -20.20 23.29
C ILE A 700 -22.32 -20.84 22.83
N VAL A 701 -22.40 -21.92 22.06
CA VAL A 701 -21.23 -22.62 21.52
C VAL A 701 -21.36 -22.74 20.02
N VAL A 702 -20.39 -22.18 19.29
CA VAL A 702 -20.23 -22.34 17.85
C VAL A 702 -19.07 -23.30 17.61
N THR A 703 -19.35 -24.47 17.04
CA THR A 703 -18.33 -25.45 16.67
C THR A 703 -18.15 -25.44 15.16
N THR A 704 -16.92 -25.25 14.70
CA THR A 704 -16.54 -25.31 13.28
C THR A 704 -15.59 -26.49 13.07
N ARG A 705 -15.90 -27.36 12.10
CA ARG A 705 -15.10 -28.53 11.74
C ARG A 705 -14.93 -28.65 10.25
N TYR A 706 -13.73 -28.99 9.79
CA TYR A 706 -13.56 -29.48 8.43
C TYR A 706 -14.38 -30.75 8.23
N ALA A 707 -15.34 -30.70 7.31
CA ALA A 707 -15.99 -31.89 6.80
C ALA A 707 -15.01 -32.69 5.92
N GLU A 708 -14.08 -32.00 5.26
CA GLU A 708 -12.96 -32.57 4.54
C GLU A 708 -11.74 -31.65 4.68
N ARG A 709 -10.65 -32.15 5.26
CA ARG A 709 -9.47 -31.32 5.55
C ARG A 709 -8.57 -31.15 4.32
N ARG A 710 -8.76 -30.04 3.62
CA ARG A 710 -7.94 -29.58 2.49
C ARG A 710 -8.11 -28.07 2.29
N PRO A 711 -7.24 -27.40 1.51
CA PRO A 711 -7.49 -26.02 1.09
C PRO A 711 -8.88 -25.88 0.46
N ALA A 712 -9.59 -24.83 0.84
CA ALA A 712 -10.97 -24.55 0.43
C ALA A 712 -11.97 -25.69 0.72
N GLY A 713 -11.68 -26.50 1.74
CA GLY A 713 -12.54 -27.62 2.15
C GLY A 713 -13.83 -27.16 2.83
N PRO A 714 -14.93 -27.93 2.73
CA PRO A 714 -16.18 -27.60 3.39
C PRO A 714 -16.05 -27.62 4.93
N LEU A 715 -16.81 -26.75 5.60
CA LEU A 715 -16.90 -26.68 7.05
C LEU A 715 -18.31 -27.02 7.54
N ASP A 716 -18.40 -27.91 8.52
CA ASP A 716 -19.61 -28.13 9.31
C ASP A 716 -19.62 -27.15 10.49
N VAL A 717 -20.67 -26.34 10.58
CA VAL A 717 -20.88 -25.35 11.63
C VAL A 717 -22.11 -25.74 12.44
N THR A 718 -21.95 -25.85 13.76
CA THR A 718 -23.02 -26.19 14.70
C THR A 718 -23.16 -25.10 15.75
N LEU A 719 -24.39 -24.63 15.97
CA LEU A 719 -24.75 -23.66 17.00
C LEU A 719 -25.47 -24.40 18.13
N ALA A 720 -24.97 -24.30 19.35
CA ALA A 720 -25.58 -24.90 20.54
C ALA A 720 -25.78 -23.87 21.65
N VAL A 721 -26.81 -24.04 22.46
CA VAL A 721 -27.11 -23.19 23.62
C VAL A 721 -27.41 -24.07 24.82
N GLY A 722 -26.68 -23.90 25.92
CA GLY A 722 -26.85 -24.73 27.12
C GLY A 722 -26.56 -26.22 26.92
N GLY A 723 -25.82 -26.57 25.85
CA GLY A 723 -25.50 -27.96 25.47
C GLY A 723 -26.41 -28.55 24.37
N ASP A 724 -27.54 -27.91 24.06
CA ASP A 724 -28.47 -28.37 23.03
C ASP A 724 -28.17 -27.70 21.69
N THR A 725 -28.03 -28.49 20.62
CA THR A 725 -27.88 -27.97 19.26
C THR A 725 -29.17 -27.29 18.81
N VAL A 726 -29.11 -25.99 18.50
CA VAL A 726 -30.25 -25.18 18.06
C VAL A 726 -30.27 -24.94 16.55
N ALA A 727 -29.12 -25.06 15.88
CA ALA A 727 -28.99 -25.01 14.42
C ALA A 727 -27.67 -25.66 13.98
N ALA A 728 -27.62 -26.11 12.73
CA ALA A 728 -26.40 -26.55 12.08
C ALA A 728 -26.48 -26.30 10.57
N GLY A 729 -25.32 -26.18 9.92
CA GLY A 729 -25.22 -26.00 8.49
C GLY A 729 -23.82 -26.31 7.98
N ARG A 730 -23.69 -26.37 6.65
CA ARG A 730 -22.42 -26.63 5.98
C ARG A 730 -22.04 -25.43 5.12
N VAL A 731 -20.85 -24.90 5.36
CA VAL A 731 -20.16 -23.97 4.47
C VAL A 731 -19.50 -24.82 3.37
N PRO A 732 -19.88 -24.67 2.09
CA PRO A 732 -19.39 -25.57 1.05
C PRO A 732 -17.92 -25.39 0.71
N VAL A 733 -17.42 -24.16 0.81
CA VAL A 733 -16.04 -23.78 0.48
C VAL A 733 -15.57 -22.78 1.52
N SER A 734 -14.42 -23.04 2.16
CA SER A 734 -13.80 -22.13 3.11
C SER A 734 -12.75 -21.22 2.46
N ALA A 735 -12.50 -20.04 3.03
CA ALA A 735 -11.33 -19.22 2.71
C ALA A 735 -10.05 -19.96 3.12
N PRO A 736 -9.10 -20.23 2.20
CA PRO A 736 -7.86 -20.93 2.55
C PRO A 736 -6.86 -20.07 3.32
N LEU A 737 -6.86 -18.75 3.11
CA LEU A 737 -5.80 -17.86 3.59
C LEU A 737 -6.29 -16.91 4.69
N LEU A 738 -7.10 -15.91 4.33
CA LEU A 738 -7.63 -14.85 5.19
C LEU A 738 -8.89 -14.21 4.58
N PHE A 739 -9.69 -13.51 5.38
CA PHE A 739 -10.87 -12.78 4.92
C PHE A 739 -10.64 -11.31 4.64
N THR A 740 -9.69 -10.67 5.34
CA THR A 740 -9.41 -9.25 5.20
C THR A 740 -7.97 -8.91 5.56
N ALA A 741 -7.39 -7.92 4.86
CA ALA A 741 -6.09 -7.36 5.24
C ALA A 741 -6.21 -6.21 6.26
N ASN A 742 -7.35 -5.52 6.36
CA ASN A 742 -7.50 -4.32 7.18
C ASN A 742 -8.72 -4.30 8.11
N ASP A 743 -9.78 -5.05 7.80
CA ASP A 743 -10.88 -5.23 8.75
C ASP A 743 -10.46 -6.19 9.87
N CYS A 744 -11.32 -6.35 10.88
CA CYS A 744 -10.89 -6.90 12.16
C CYS A 744 -11.83 -7.97 12.72
N LEU A 745 -11.37 -8.62 13.78
CA LEU A 745 -12.24 -9.27 14.75
C LEU A 745 -12.82 -8.22 15.71
N ASP A 746 -14.14 -8.22 15.80
CA ASP A 746 -14.92 -7.53 16.83
C ASP A 746 -15.77 -8.52 17.63
N ILE A 747 -16.00 -8.21 18.91
CA ILE A 747 -16.83 -8.95 19.88
C ILE A 747 -17.79 -7.95 20.50
N GLY A 748 -19.08 -8.26 20.48
CA GLY A 748 -20.16 -7.39 20.99
C GLY A 748 -20.65 -6.33 20.00
N THR A 749 -20.01 -6.19 18.83
CA THR A 749 -20.35 -5.22 17.80
C THR A 749 -19.71 -5.64 16.46
N CYS A 750 -20.01 -4.93 15.37
CA CYS A 750 -19.31 -5.04 14.09
C CYS A 750 -18.97 -3.62 13.62
N LEU A 751 -17.74 -3.19 13.90
CA LEU A 751 -17.19 -1.94 13.39
C LEU A 751 -16.62 -2.18 11.99
N GLY A 752 -16.42 -1.12 11.21
CA GLY A 752 -15.96 -1.28 9.84
C GLY A 752 -17.09 -1.76 8.95
N SER A 753 -16.77 -2.63 7.99
CA SER A 753 -17.72 -3.05 6.97
C SER A 753 -18.57 -4.23 7.44
N PRO A 754 -19.92 -4.15 7.41
CA PRO A 754 -20.77 -5.23 7.88
C PRO A 754 -20.62 -6.52 7.06
N VAL A 755 -20.21 -7.62 7.72
CA VAL A 755 -20.11 -8.94 7.08
C VAL A 755 -21.46 -9.42 6.51
N SER A 756 -22.54 -9.23 7.26
CA SER A 756 -23.90 -9.67 6.89
C SER A 756 -24.75 -8.51 6.37
N LEU A 757 -25.49 -8.78 5.31
CA LEU A 757 -26.52 -7.87 4.81
C LEU A 757 -27.73 -7.76 5.76
N ASP A 758 -27.94 -8.75 6.65
CA ASP A 758 -29.13 -8.80 7.53
C ASP A 758 -29.14 -7.70 8.60
N TYR A 759 -27.97 -7.13 8.91
CA TYR A 759 -27.85 -6.03 9.86
C TYR A 759 -27.08 -4.82 9.32
N ARG A 760 -26.78 -4.77 8.02
CA ARG A 760 -26.01 -3.68 7.41
C ARG A 760 -26.57 -2.29 7.75
N ASP A 761 -27.87 -2.09 7.55
CA ASP A 761 -28.55 -0.81 7.84
C ASP A 761 -28.66 -0.49 9.35
N ARG A 762 -28.26 -1.44 10.21
CA ARG A 762 -28.22 -1.31 11.66
C ARG A 762 -26.79 -1.27 12.20
N ALA A 763 -25.77 -1.25 11.33
CA ALA A 763 -24.37 -1.17 11.73
C ALA A 763 -24.13 0.05 12.65
N PRO A 764 -23.31 -0.08 13.71
CA PRO A 764 -22.41 -1.21 13.99
C PRO A 764 -23.09 -2.40 14.71
N PHE A 765 -24.42 -2.39 14.80
CA PHE A 765 -25.27 -3.45 15.35
C PHE A 765 -24.78 -3.98 16.72
N PRO A 766 -24.62 -3.09 17.72
CA PRO A 766 -24.09 -3.45 19.03
C PRO A 766 -25.03 -4.43 19.75
N PHE A 767 -24.46 -5.38 20.47
CA PHE A 767 -25.21 -6.34 21.26
C PHE A 767 -25.96 -5.66 22.40
N GLU A 768 -27.28 -5.89 22.47
CA GLU A 768 -28.15 -5.28 23.49
C GLU A 768 -28.00 -5.91 24.89
N GLY A 769 -27.38 -7.10 24.96
CA GLY A 769 -27.11 -7.81 26.21
C GLY A 769 -25.75 -7.48 26.81
N ARG A 770 -25.24 -8.39 27.63
CA ARG A 770 -23.87 -8.32 28.17
C ARG A 770 -23.11 -9.60 27.82
N ILE A 771 -21.97 -9.48 27.17
CA ILE A 771 -21.01 -10.58 27.01
C ILE A 771 -20.15 -10.61 28.27
N ASP A 772 -20.22 -11.70 29.03
CA ASP A 772 -19.36 -11.90 30.20
C ASP A 772 -18.00 -12.47 29.79
N ARG A 773 -17.99 -13.37 28.79
CA ARG A 773 -16.80 -14.06 28.31
C ARG A 773 -16.97 -14.55 26.87
N VAL A 774 -15.90 -14.44 26.08
CA VAL A 774 -15.73 -15.22 24.84
C VAL A 774 -14.46 -16.04 24.93
N HIS A 775 -14.59 -17.34 24.70
CA HIS A 775 -13.48 -18.28 24.68
C HIS A 775 -13.36 -18.93 23.31
N VAL A 776 -12.21 -18.82 22.67
CA VAL A 776 -11.93 -19.44 21.36
C VAL A 776 -10.84 -20.48 21.52
N ALA A 777 -11.09 -21.72 21.11
CA ALA A 777 -10.10 -22.80 21.15
C ALA A 777 -10.01 -23.53 19.81
N TYR A 778 -8.79 -23.70 19.29
CA TYR A 778 -8.50 -24.56 18.15
C TYR A 778 -8.45 -26.01 18.58
N THR A 779 -9.05 -26.86 17.76
CA THR A 779 -9.56 -28.14 18.25
C THR A 779 -9.37 -29.25 17.23
#